data_AF-A0A8J7U6B7-F1
#
_entry.id   AF-A0A8J7U6B7-F1
#
_cell.length_a   1.000
_cell.length_b   1.000
_cell.length_c   1.000
_cell.angle_alpha   90.00
_cell.angle_beta   90.00
_cell.angle_gamma   90.00
#
_symmetry.space_group_name_H-M   'P 1'
#
loop_
_entity.id
_entity.type
_entity.pdbx_description
1 polymer ?
#
loop_
_entity_poly.entity_id
_entity_poly.type
_entity_poly.pdbx_seq_one_letter_code
_entity_poly.pdbx_strand_id
1 'polypeptide(L)'
;MSFPQGSLRLSLQALLIALLLFTSAAPALAQGGDTPNYGEALQKSMFFYEAQRSGPLPADNRVSWRGDSGLQDGADVGHDLTGGWYDAGDHVKFGFPMAATTTILAWGLIEYREAYQQTGQYDIALANLKWATDYFIRCHTGPNEFYGQVGNGQADHSWWGSAEVMPMARPAYKVDASCPGSDLTGETAAALAAASMVFREVDAAYADTLQEHARQLYTFADTYRGAYHECITDATAFYRSWSGYQDELVWGALWLHRATGEAAYLNKAKLEYEGLSTEQGQSAKSYRWTHAWDDKSYGSYVLMATLTGESRYKEDAQRWLDYWTVGVNGNRIRTTPGGLAYLDTWGALRYSANTSFMALIYADYLAANQGDATLVDRYHGFAVSQLEYMLGNNPRNSSYLIGYGNNSPTKPHHRTAHGSWNDAINEPVENRHILYGALVGGPDDSDNYSDARDDYIRNEVATDYNAGFTSALARLYLEFGGDPDPNFPPAEPRDDEYFVTAKPNASGRNFIEVAGTLHNRSAWPARNDTNLSYRYFVDLSEIYAAGYTVADVSARTAYNQGSGFSWPNVYDAANHIYYIEVQFDGVAIYPGGQSASKKQVQFRLTLDSTDNVWDNSNDFSYDGIASGGGSFGVKTERIPVYRGGSRVAGIEPAGGCTAGCPPTAEDQSVTAYLGVPVDLTLQAADRDGSVTAYEILSVPSRGELSGNAPNLSYTPGGNTAGSDAFMFRALDNDGLSSAAATVSISLKEHGLTLSSPAADAQFDVGQPVTVRFSKDSPLDVVLWIDGVEQGLVESPATITDLAVGAHTLALSLAGRPTVQQSVQIEVVAPQPRVQFTAPQDGTVINKLETSQVLVRFETVNHTGAVLLSNNGVDLGAVTSPVVVNLVDGENQLTLQLADAPGASDTISVYLTIPDPELRITAPADFQSYPLGEAVTVTFDAAGGDAVAVRLNGDSLGRFPIDAPLTISDGLNLGENLIELELMTATGSTGLTASVTVVVVPPAGGSCRYVIQNVWNTGFVANVEITNDGDTPIEGWNIHWTFTRDRLEHAWNAVIDGEGPGRIDASNLEWNRVIQPGQTVVFGFKGVLGTPNGEPEIPTIQGSVCQ
;
A
#
# COMPACT_ATOMS: atom_id res chain seq x y z
N MET A 1 31.27 -22.48 70.06
CA MET A 1 32.72 -22.71 69.94
C MET A 1 33.33 -21.45 69.32
N SER A 2 34.20 -20.80 70.10
CA SER A 2 35.27 -19.83 69.77
C SER A 2 35.14 -18.85 68.58
N PHE A 3 34.95 -17.56 68.92
CA PHE A 3 35.47 -16.36 68.21
C PHE A 3 36.99 -16.19 68.50
N PRO A 4 37.82 -15.41 67.75
CA PRO A 4 37.78 -13.92 67.68
C PRO A 4 38.24 -13.25 66.34
N GLN A 5 37.65 -12.13 65.91
CA GLN A 5 37.92 -10.69 66.16
C GLN A 5 39.19 -10.05 65.52
N GLY A 6 38.96 -8.88 64.89
CA GLY A 6 39.91 -7.76 64.73
C GLY A 6 40.34 -7.50 63.27
N SER A 7 40.35 -6.28 62.71
CA SER A 7 40.09 -4.93 63.23
C SER A 7 40.14 -3.92 62.08
N LEU A 8 39.24 -2.93 62.13
CA LEU A 8 39.30 -1.64 61.42
C LEU A 8 40.62 -0.89 61.71
N ARG A 9 41.27 -0.30 60.68
CA ARG A 9 41.88 1.05 60.71
C ARG A 9 42.02 1.67 59.29
N LEU A 10 41.19 2.69 59.04
CA LEU A 10 41.43 3.98 58.37
C LEU A 10 42.33 4.09 57.11
N SER A 11 41.74 4.64 56.03
CA SER A 11 42.15 5.91 55.40
C SER A 11 41.04 6.36 54.42
N LEU A 12 40.17 7.32 54.78
CA LEU A 12 40.31 8.76 54.55
C LEU A 12 40.92 9.19 53.20
N GLN A 13 40.58 8.52 52.10
CA GLN A 13 40.82 9.04 50.73
C GLN A 13 39.65 8.85 49.75
N ALA A 14 38.54 8.23 50.16
CA ALA A 14 37.42 7.91 49.27
C ALA A 14 36.23 8.89 49.30
N LEU A 15 36.26 9.95 50.12
CA LEU A 15 35.10 10.83 50.33
C LEU A 15 35.18 12.21 49.65
N LEU A 16 36.09 12.41 48.69
CA LEU A 16 36.14 13.61 47.84
C LEU A 16 35.93 13.32 46.34
N ILE A 17 35.66 12.07 45.95
CA ILE A 17 35.38 11.66 44.55
C ILE A 17 33.87 11.39 44.33
N ALA A 18 33.04 11.50 45.38
CA ALA A 18 31.61 11.22 45.32
C ALA A 18 30.71 12.46 45.13
N LEU A 19 31.27 13.63 44.79
CA LEU A 19 30.49 14.89 44.65
C LEU A 19 30.79 15.68 43.37
N LEU A 20 31.18 15.00 42.28
CA LEU A 20 31.42 15.60 40.95
C LEU A 20 30.87 14.75 39.78
N LEU A 21 29.98 13.78 40.03
CA LEU A 21 29.36 12.95 39.00
C LEU A 21 27.83 13.07 39.03
N PHE A 22 27.32 14.28 38.75
CA PHE A 22 25.95 14.50 38.30
C PHE A 22 25.96 15.61 37.24
N THR A 23 26.52 15.28 36.08
CA THR A 23 26.13 15.91 34.82
C THR A 23 25.46 14.83 34.00
N SER A 24 24.19 15.04 33.67
CA SER A 24 23.42 14.25 32.72
C SER A 24 24.17 14.15 31.39
N ALA A 25 24.85 13.03 31.18
CA ALA A 25 25.31 12.64 29.86
C ALA A 25 24.07 12.15 29.10
N ALA A 26 23.62 12.94 28.12
CA ALA A 26 22.85 12.39 27.02
C ALA A 26 23.60 11.18 26.46
N PRO A 27 22.92 10.09 26.04
CA PRO A 27 23.61 8.99 25.39
C PRO A 27 24.31 9.54 24.15
N ALA A 28 25.64 9.47 24.12
CA ALA A 28 26.39 9.72 22.92
C ALA A 28 26.02 8.62 21.91
N LEU A 29 25.40 9.03 20.80
CA LEU A 29 25.29 8.20 19.60
C LEU A 29 26.69 7.67 19.27
N ALA A 30 26.82 6.35 19.23
CA ALA A 30 28.04 5.71 18.77
C ALA A 30 28.23 6.08 17.29
N GLN A 31 29.16 6.99 17.01
CA GLN A 31 29.67 7.16 15.66
C GLN A 31 30.53 5.93 15.30
N GLY A 32 30.09 5.16 14.31
CA GLY A 32 30.84 4.01 13.81
C GLY A 32 30.01 3.01 12.98
N GLY A 33 29.30 3.49 11.96
CA GLY A 33 28.71 2.68 10.89
C GLY A 33 28.49 3.57 9.67
N ASP A 34 28.73 3.06 8.46
CA ASP A 34 28.41 3.80 7.23
C ASP A 34 26.90 4.10 7.20
N THR A 35 26.52 5.33 6.83
CA THR A 35 25.11 5.73 6.67
C THR A 35 24.39 4.74 5.74
N PRO A 36 23.19 4.23 6.10
CA PRO A 36 22.46 3.32 5.22
C PRO A 36 22.18 3.91 3.84
N ASN A 37 22.21 3.07 2.81
CA ASN A 37 21.81 3.44 1.46
C ASN A 37 20.28 3.39 1.32
N TYR A 38 19.62 4.53 1.56
CA TYR A 38 18.16 4.62 1.52
C TYR A 38 17.57 4.45 0.11
N GLY A 39 18.31 4.81 -0.95
CA GLY A 39 17.85 4.62 -2.33
C GLY A 39 17.81 3.15 -2.76
N GLU A 40 18.81 2.36 -2.40
CA GLU A 40 18.81 0.90 -2.62
C GLU A 40 17.70 0.21 -1.79
N ALA A 41 17.52 0.62 -0.53
CA ALA A 41 16.46 0.10 0.32
C ALA A 41 15.06 0.39 -0.28
N LEU A 42 14.84 1.61 -0.79
CA LEU A 42 13.60 2.01 -1.45
C LEU A 42 13.35 1.20 -2.74
N GLN A 43 14.38 1.06 -3.58
CA GLN A 43 14.31 0.26 -4.81
C GLN A 43 13.89 -1.19 -4.53
N LYS A 44 14.48 -1.82 -3.51
CA LYS A 44 14.13 -3.18 -3.12
C LYS A 44 12.72 -3.24 -2.52
N SER A 45 12.32 -2.29 -1.69
CA SER A 45 10.97 -2.24 -1.13
C SER A 45 9.89 -2.12 -2.22
N MET A 46 10.17 -1.41 -3.32
CA MET A 46 9.30 -1.37 -4.50
C MET A 46 9.18 -2.73 -5.21
N PHE A 47 10.27 -3.48 -5.30
CA PHE A 47 10.28 -4.81 -5.91
C PHE A 47 9.48 -5.83 -5.09
N PHE A 48 9.44 -5.72 -3.77
CA PHE A 48 8.61 -6.57 -2.92
C PHE A 48 7.13 -6.52 -3.34
N TYR A 49 6.57 -5.35 -3.62
CA TYR A 49 5.17 -5.24 -4.07
C TYR A 49 4.94 -5.89 -5.45
N GLU A 50 5.93 -5.90 -6.34
CA GLU A 50 5.84 -6.66 -7.60
C GLU A 50 5.81 -8.17 -7.31
N ALA A 51 6.61 -8.63 -6.35
CA ALA A 51 6.67 -10.02 -5.92
C ALA A 51 5.41 -10.50 -5.18
N GLN A 52 4.54 -9.59 -4.71
CA GLN A 52 3.23 -9.90 -4.12
C GLN A 52 2.07 -9.95 -5.14
N ARG A 53 2.26 -9.57 -6.40
CA ARG A 53 1.16 -9.45 -7.39
C ARG A 53 0.42 -10.77 -7.61
N SER A 54 -0.91 -10.77 -7.65
CA SER A 54 -1.77 -11.89 -8.08
C SER A 54 -2.42 -11.58 -9.43
N GLY A 55 -2.91 -12.57 -10.17
CA GLY A 55 -3.50 -12.40 -11.50
C GLY A 55 -2.51 -12.60 -12.65
N PRO A 56 -2.90 -12.23 -13.88
CA PRO A 56 -2.02 -12.29 -15.05
C PRO A 56 -0.94 -11.22 -14.96
N LEU A 57 0.33 -11.61 -14.95
CA LEU A 57 1.45 -10.69 -14.80
C LEU A 57 1.78 -9.97 -16.12
N PRO A 58 2.28 -8.73 -16.08
CA PRO A 58 2.60 -7.98 -17.29
C PRO A 58 3.87 -8.54 -17.96
N ALA A 59 4.02 -8.30 -19.26
CA ALA A 59 5.12 -8.84 -20.06
C ALA A 59 6.51 -8.31 -19.65
N ASP A 60 6.56 -7.15 -18.99
CA ASP A 60 7.75 -6.52 -18.42
C ASP A 60 7.99 -6.90 -16.95
N ASN A 61 7.32 -7.94 -16.43
CA ASN A 61 7.54 -8.45 -15.08
C ASN A 61 9.03 -8.70 -14.80
N ARG A 62 9.56 -8.02 -13.77
CA ARG A 62 10.96 -8.14 -13.35
C ARG A 62 11.22 -9.34 -12.44
N VAL A 63 10.17 -9.90 -11.82
CA VAL A 63 10.29 -11.00 -10.87
C VAL A 63 10.26 -12.34 -11.60
N SER A 64 11.43 -12.80 -12.07
CA SER A 64 11.54 -13.97 -12.97
C SER A 64 10.98 -15.29 -12.43
N TRP A 65 10.82 -15.41 -11.12
CA TRP A 65 10.26 -16.58 -10.43
C TRP A 65 8.75 -16.48 -10.15
N ARG A 66 8.14 -15.33 -10.45
CA ARG A 66 6.68 -15.14 -10.39
C ARG A 66 6.06 -15.37 -11.75
N GLY A 67 4.97 -16.14 -11.77
CA GLY A 67 4.12 -16.34 -12.93
C GLY A 67 2.67 -15.96 -12.64
N ASP A 68 1.83 -16.14 -13.66
CA ASP A 68 0.39 -15.99 -13.56
C ASP A 68 -0.19 -16.88 -12.45
N SER A 69 -1.03 -16.31 -11.60
CA SER A 69 -1.66 -17.02 -10.48
C SER A 69 -3.04 -16.45 -10.16
N GLY A 70 -3.89 -17.20 -9.45
CA GLY A 70 -5.24 -16.71 -9.09
C GLY A 70 -6.11 -16.37 -10.32
N LEU A 71 -5.88 -17.00 -11.47
CA LEU A 71 -6.54 -16.65 -12.75
C LEU A 71 -8.06 -16.91 -12.79
N GLN A 72 -8.61 -17.54 -11.75
CA GLN A 72 -10.04 -17.82 -11.61
C GLN A 72 -10.66 -17.03 -10.46
N ASP A 73 -9.94 -16.08 -9.88
CA ASP A 73 -10.44 -15.24 -8.79
C ASP A 73 -11.71 -14.50 -9.23
N GLY A 74 -12.82 -14.74 -8.52
CA GLY A 74 -14.14 -14.17 -8.81
C GLY A 74 -15.04 -14.99 -9.75
N ALA A 75 -14.53 -16.07 -10.36
CA ALA A 75 -15.31 -16.92 -11.25
C ALA A 75 -16.51 -17.59 -10.55
N ASP A 76 -16.40 -17.84 -9.24
CA ASP A 76 -17.46 -18.39 -8.39
C ASP A 76 -18.66 -17.45 -8.22
N VAL A 77 -18.44 -16.14 -8.39
CA VAL A 77 -19.46 -15.09 -8.30
C VAL A 77 -19.76 -14.39 -9.62
N GLY A 78 -19.11 -14.81 -10.72
CA GLY A 78 -19.35 -14.27 -12.06
C GLY A 78 -18.70 -12.90 -12.32
N HIS A 79 -17.66 -12.53 -11.56
CA HIS A 79 -16.90 -11.30 -11.73
C HIS A 79 -15.42 -11.62 -12.00
N ASP A 80 -14.74 -10.78 -12.77
CA ASP A 80 -13.28 -10.82 -12.85
C ASP A 80 -12.70 -10.10 -11.64
N LEU A 81 -12.21 -10.87 -10.67
CA LEU A 81 -11.53 -10.34 -9.48
C LEU A 81 -10.05 -10.70 -9.50
N THR A 82 -9.44 -10.91 -10.67
CA THR A 82 -7.99 -11.11 -10.80
C THR A 82 -7.23 -9.80 -10.52
N GLY A 83 -5.93 -9.89 -10.24
CA GLY A 83 -5.11 -8.74 -9.82
C GLY A 83 -4.95 -8.62 -8.31
N GLY A 84 -4.46 -7.46 -7.87
CA GLY A 84 -4.22 -7.15 -6.46
C GLY A 84 -2.96 -7.83 -5.91
N TRP A 85 -2.74 -7.71 -4.61
CA TRP A 85 -1.60 -8.33 -3.93
C TRP A 85 -2.04 -9.50 -3.07
N TYR A 86 -1.20 -10.54 -2.99
CA TYR A 86 -1.22 -11.43 -1.85
C TYR A 86 -0.75 -10.68 -0.60
N ASP A 87 -1.41 -10.95 0.52
CA ASP A 87 -1.28 -10.16 1.74
C ASP A 87 0.11 -10.30 2.38
N ALA A 88 0.53 -11.53 2.63
CA ALA A 88 1.74 -11.83 3.40
C ALA A 88 2.55 -12.98 2.78
N GLY A 89 2.94 -13.95 3.59
CA GLY A 89 3.49 -15.23 3.14
C GLY A 89 2.49 -16.19 2.51
N ASP A 90 1.20 -15.84 2.53
CA ASP A 90 0.05 -16.60 2.07
C ASP A 90 -0.46 -16.12 0.71
N HIS A 91 -1.59 -16.66 0.25
CA HIS A 91 -2.18 -16.27 -1.03
C HIS A 91 -3.61 -15.74 -0.92
N VAL A 92 -4.08 -15.41 0.27
CA VAL A 92 -5.35 -14.70 0.43
C VAL A 92 -5.16 -13.23 0.03
N LYS A 93 -6.16 -12.68 -0.66
CA LYS A 93 -6.24 -11.25 -0.95
C LYS A 93 -7.16 -10.61 0.09
N PHE A 94 -6.60 -10.18 1.22
CA PHE A 94 -7.34 -9.43 2.23
C PHE A 94 -7.43 -7.96 1.82
N GLY A 95 -8.64 -7.48 1.50
CA GLY A 95 -8.86 -6.13 0.98
C GLY A 95 -8.54 -5.03 1.98
N PHE A 96 -8.78 -5.27 3.28
CA PHE A 96 -8.58 -4.24 4.31
C PHE A 96 -7.11 -3.81 4.47
N PRO A 97 -6.16 -4.73 4.75
CA PRO A 97 -4.73 -4.36 4.80
C PRO A 97 -4.16 -3.96 3.43
N MET A 98 -4.69 -4.48 2.32
CA MET A 98 -4.29 -4.06 0.98
C MET A 98 -4.67 -2.59 0.70
N ALA A 99 -5.87 -2.17 1.10
CA ALA A 99 -6.32 -0.79 0.99
C ALA A 99 -5.48 0.13 1.88
N ALA A 100 -5.27 -0.25 3.14
CA ALA A 100 -4.41 0.51 4.06
C ALA A 100 -2.98 0.68 3.53
N THR A 101 -2.39 -0.39 2.98
CA THR A 101 -1.10 -0.34 2.30
C THR A 101 -1.11 0.69 1.16
N THR A 102 -2.14 0.63 0.31
CA THR A 102 -2.27 1.49 -0.86
C THR A 102 -2.38 2.96 -0.47
N THR A 103 -3.17 3.29 0.56
CA THR A 103 -3.29 4.66 1.07
C THR A 103 -1.95 5.20 1.54
N ILE A 104 -1.16 4.40 2.26
CA ILE A 104 0.12 4.84 2.81
C ILE A 104 1.20 4.99 1.73
N LEU A 105 1.28 4.06 0.77
CA LEU A 105 2.16 4.21 -0.38
C LEU A 105 1.81 5.46 -1.20
N ALA A 106 0.52 5.72 -1.41
CA ALA A 106 0.06 6.94 -2.08
C ALA A 106 0.44 8.18 -1.28
N TRP A 107 0.29 8.16 0.05
CA TRP A 107 0.70 9.27 0.91
C TRP A 107 2.21 9.55 0.79
N GLY A 108 3.06 8.52 0.85
CA GLY A 108 4.50 8.68 0.64
C GLY A 108 4.85 9.31 -0.71
N LEU A 109 4.14 8.92 -1.79
CA LEU A 109 4.32 9.50 -3.13
C LEU A 109 3.79 10.93 -3.25
N ILE A 110 2.75 11.30 -2.50
CA ILE A 110 2.22 12.67 -2.48
C ILE A 110 3.23 13.60 -1.83
N GLU A 111 3.80 13.21 -0.69
CA GLU A 111 4.64 14.09 0.13
C GLU A 111 6.09 14.08 -0.35
N TYR A 112 6.59 12.94 -0.83
CA TYR A 112 8.00 12.72 -1.13
C TYR A 112 8.23 12.26 -2.57
N ARG A 113 7.40 12.75 -3.51
CA ARG A 113 7.47 12.43 -4.94
C ARG A 113 8.89 12.51 -5.51
N GLU A 114 9.61 13.56 -5.16
CA GLU A 114 10.97 13.83 -5.61
C GLU A 114 11.92 12.65 -5.33
N ALA A 115 11.79 11.99 -4.18
CA ALA A 115 12.63 10.86 -3.81
C ALA A 115 12.49 9.71 -4.82
N TYR A 116 11.25 9.40 -5.17
CA TYR A 116 10.94 8.35 -6.15
C TYR A 116 11.46 8.72 -7.55
N GLN A 117 11.42 10.01 -7.92
CA GLN A 117 11.96 10.47 -9.20
C GLN A 117 13.50 10.39 -9.24
N GLN A 118 14.17 10.91 -8.21
CA GLN A 118 15.64 10.92 -8.13
C GLN A 118 16.24 9.50 -8.04
N THR A 119 15.52 8.56 -7.42
CA THR A 119 15.91 7.14 -7.36
C THR A 119 15.48 6.32 -8.58
N GLY A 120 14.78 6.92 -9.55
CA GLY A 120 14.24 6.20 -10.70
C GLY A 120 13.16 5.16 -10.35
N GLN A 121 12.53 5.28 -9.18
CA GLN A 121 11.49 4.37 -8.70
C GLN A 121 10.06 4.87 -8.96
N TYR A 122 9.88 6.09 -9.46
CA TYR A 122 8.56 6.71 -9.65
C TYR A 122 7.63 5.87 -10.53
N ASP A 123 8.09 5.42 -11.71
CA ASP A 123 7.24 4.62 -12.62
C ASP A 123 6.88 3.26 -12.02
N ILE A 124 7.80 2.63 -11.28
CA ILE A 124 7.54 1.38 -10.57
C ILE A 124 6.52 1.60 -9.45
N ALA A 125 6.63 2.70 -8.72
CA ALA A 125 5.70 3.06 -7.65
C ALA A 125 4.30 3.35 -8.21
N LEU A 126 4.20 4.05 -9.35
CA LEU A 126 2.95 4.23 -10.09
C LEU A 126 2.36 2.90 -10.55
N ALA A 127 3.17 2.01 -11.12
CA ALA A 127 2.71 0.69 -11.55
C ALA A 127 2.19 -0.16 -10.39
N ASN A 128 2.85 -0.08 -9.22
CA ASN A 128 2.42 -0.76 -8.00
C ASN A 128 1.09 -0.20 -7.47
N LEU A 129 0.94 1.13 -7.35
CA LEU A 129 -0.33 1.75 -6.96
C LEU A 129 -1.45 1.41 -7.96
N LYS A 130 -1.15 1.44 -9.26
CA LYS A 130 -2.12 1.10 -10.29
C LYS A 130 -2.58 -0.35 -10.17
N TRP A 131 -1.67 -1.27 -9.85
CA TRP A 131 -1.98 -2.70 -9.66
C TRP A 131 -3.04 -2.94 -8.59
N ALA A 132 -2.92 -2.28 -7.44
CA ALA A 132 -3.89 -2.39 -6.35
C ALA A 132 -5.20 -1.66 -6.68
N THR A 133 -5.12 -0.45 -7.26
CA THR A 133 -6.32 0.34 -7.57
C THR A 133 -7.15 -0.25 -8.70
N ASP A 134 -6.54 -0.85 -9.74
CA ASP A 134 -7.25 -1.61 -10.76
C ASP A 134 -8.03 -2.78 -10.16
N TYR A 135 -7.46 -3.45 -9.16
CA TYR A 135 -8.14 -4.52 -8.43
C TYR A 135 -9.32 -4.00 -7.60
N PHE A 136 -9.17 -2.87 -6.89
CA PHE A 136 -10.28 -2.27 -6.14
C PHE A 136 -11.42 -1.83 -7.06
N ILE A 137 -11.13 -1.30 -8.25
CA ILE A 137 -12.14 -0.97 -9.26
C ILE A 137 -12.91 -2.23 -9.69
N ARG A 138 -12.21 -3.35 -9.95
CA ARG A 138 -12.86 -4.64 -10.25
C ARG A 138 -13.73 -5.15 -9.10
N CYS A 139 -13.29 -4.96 -7.86
CA CYS A 139 -14.04 -5.37 -6.66
C CYS A 139 -15.27 -4.50 -6.36
N HIS A 140 -15.32 -3.26 -6.85
CA HIS A 140 -16.46 -2.36 -6.69
C HIS A 140 -17.48 -2.56 -7.82
N THR A 141 -18.27 -3.61 -7.67
CA THR A 141 -19.22 -4.11 -8.69
C THR A 141 -20.53 -3.33 -8.74
N GLY A 142 -20.80 -2.48 -7.75
CA GLY A 142 -21.91 -1.53 -7.72
C GLY A 142 -21.78 -0.55 -6.55
N PRO A 143 -22.56 0.55 -6.51
CA PRO A 143 -22.33 1.67 -5.58
C PRO A 143 -22.30 1.32 -4.09
N ASN A 144 -23.00 0.23 -3.70
CA ASN A 144 -23.05 -0.27 -2.32
C ASN A 144 -22.69 -1.77 -2.27
N GLU A 145 -21.76 -2.21 -3.12
CA GLU A 145 -21.32 -3.60 -3.21
C GLU A 145 -19.80 -3.67 -3.47
N PHE A 146 -19.07 -4.32 -2.56
CA PHE A 146 -17.61 -4.38 -2.64
C PHE A 146 -17.05 -5.74 -2.22
N TYR A 147 -16.27 -6.36 -3.09
CA TYR A 147 -15.56 -7.62 -2.83
C TYR A 147 -14.28 -7.37 -2.02
N GLY A 148 -14.37 -7.65 -0.73
CA GLY A 148 -13.31 -7.40 0.25
C GLY A 148 -12.28 -8.51 0.41
N GLN A 149 -12.56 -9.72 -0.08
CA GLN A 149 -11.64 -10.84 0.10
C GLN A 149 -11.77 -11.86 -1.04
N VAL A 150 -10.64 -12.40 -1.50
CA VAL A 150 -10.59 -13.58 -2.36
C VAL A 150 -9.63 -14.62 -1.80
N GLY A 151 -10.12 -15.84 -1.64
CA GLY A 151 -9.44 -16.92 -0.93
C GLY A 151 -10.02 -17.13 0.47
N ASN A 152 -10.01 -18.38 0.95
CA ASN A 152 -10.39 -18.72 2.32
C ASN A 152 -9.12 -18.93 3.15
N GLY A 153 -8.96 -18.22 4.27
CA GLY A 153 -7.73 -18.22 5.06
C GLY A 153 -7.32 -19.60 5.55
N GLN A 154 -8.25 -20.39 6.09
CA GLN A 154 -7.90 -21.73 6.59
C GLN A 154 -7.51 -22.69 5.46
N ALA A 155 -8.23 -22.66 4.33
CA ALA A 155 -7.94 -23.53 3.20
C ALA A 155 -6.59 -23.16 2.54
N ASP A 156 -6.34 -21.87 2.37
CA ASP A 156 -5.08 -21.33 1.88
C ASP A 156 -3.92 -21.71 2.81
N HIS A 157 -4.09 -21.46 4.11
CA HIS A 157 -3.04 -21.68 5.10
C HIS A 157 -2.73 -23.15 5.36
N SER A 158 -3.65 -24.05 5.00
CA SER A 158 -3.46 -25.51 5.09
C SER A 158 -2.51 -26.10 4.04
N TRP A 159 -2.04 -25.28 3.09
CA TRP A 159 -1.16 -25.70 2.01
C TRP A 159 0.08 -24.79 1.91
N TRP A 160 1.22 -25.37 1.55
CA TRP A 160 2.51 -24.69 1.45
C TRP A 160 3.22 -24.98 0.12
N GLY A 161 2.95 -24.17 -0.91
CA GLY A 161 3.62 -24.21 -2.21
C GLY A 161 3.48 -22.88 -2.96
N SER A 162 3.93 -22.78 -4.21
CA SER A 162 3.93 -21.52 -4.97
C SER A 162 2.56 -21.13 -5.53
N ALA A 163 2.26 -19.82 -5.57
CA ALA A 163 0.96 -19.27 -5.96
C ALA A 163 0.44 -19.75 -7.32
N GLU A 164 1.35 -19.98 -8.27
CA GLU A 164 1.06 -20.36 -9.66
C GLU A 164 0.33 -21.72 -9.78
N VAL A 165 0.39 -22.55 -8.73
CA VAL A 165 -0.14 -23.93 -8.74
C VAL A 165 -1.05 -24.24 -7.55
N MET A 166 -1.68 -23.21 -6.98
CA MET A 166 -2.67 -23.35 -5.90
C MET A 166 -3.75 -24.40 -6.24
N PRO A 167 -3.93 -25.45 -5.42
CA PRO A 167 -4.88 -26.53 -5.73
C PRO A 167 -6.28 -26.31 -5.13
N MET A 168 -6.42 -25.38 -4.18
CA MET A 168 -7.67 -25.15 -3.44
C MET A 168 -8.62 -24.19 -4.17
N ALA A 169 -9.90 -24.25 -3.82
CA ALA A 169 -10.86 -23.25 -4.24
C ALA A 169 -10.58 -21.91 -3.55
N ARG A 170 -10.80 -20.80 -4.26
CA ARG A 170 -10.55 -19.44 -3.80
C ARG A 170 -11.84 -18.61 -3.84
N PRO A 171 -12.74 -18.77 -2.85
CA PRO A 171 -14.04 -18.10 -2.85
C PRO A 171 -13.89 -16.58 -2.73
N ALA A 172 -14.80 -15.83 -3.36
CA ALA A 172 -14.89 -14.39 -3.26
C ALA A 172 -15.95 -13.97 -2.21
N TYR A 173 -15.57 -13.06 -1.31
CA TYR A 173 -16.44 -12.52 -0.27
C TYR A 173 -16.63 -11.02 -0.43
N LYS A 174 -17.84 -10.55 -0.16
CA LYS A 174 -18.23 -9.15 -0.31
C LYS A 174 -18.92 -8.60 0.92
N VAL A 175 -18.98 -7.28 0.97
CA VAL A 175 -19.90 -6.50 1.81
C VAL A 175 -20.89 -5.77 0.90
N ASP A 176 -22.10 -5.57 1.40
CA ASP A 176 -23.16 -4.83 0.71
C ASP A 176 -24.07 -4.10 1.71
N ALA A 177 -25.10 -3.41 1.21
CA ALA A 177 -26.06 -2.69 2.07
C ALA A 177 -26.78 -3.56 3.12
N SER A 178 -26.87 -4.89 2.92
CA SER A 178 -27.50 -5.82 3.86
C SER A 178 -26.52 -6.38 4.90
N CYS A 179 -25.24 -6.45 4.54
CA CYS A 179 -24.15 -6.81 5.43
C CYS A 179 -22.94 -5.89 5.16
N PRO A 180 -22.87 -4.75 5.85
CA PRO A 180 -21.90 -3.70 5.52
C PRO A 180 -20.49 -3.95 6.08
N GLY A 181 -19.55 -3.13 5.62
CA GLY A 181 -18.17 -3.08 6.11
C GLY A 181 -17.58 -1.69 5.92
N SER A 182 -17.93 -0.78 6.83
CA SER A 182 -17.57 0.64 6.79
C SER A 182 -16.08 0.89 6.94
N ASP A 183 -15.42 0.05 7.73
CA ASP A 183 -13.96 -0.01 7.88
C ASP A 183 -13.31 -0.32 6.51
N LEU A 184 -13.59 -1.48 5.94
CA LEU A 184 -13.04 -1.93 4.65
C LEU A 184 -13.33 -0.94 3.51
N THR A 185 -14.57 -0.47 3.40
CA THR A 185 -15.00 0.40 2.28
C THR A 185 -14.57 1.85 2.50
N GLY A 186 -14.50 2.32 3.74
CA GLY A 186 -13.92 3.62 4.11
C GLY A 186 -12.42 3.67 3.84
N GLU A 187 -11.67 2.62 4.17
CA GLU A 187 -10.24 2.52 3.85
C GLU A 187 -10.00 2.40 2.34
N THR A 188 -10.82 1.63 1.62
CA THR A 188 -10.71 1.54 0.15
C THR A 188 -11.02 2.90 -0.50
N ALA A 189 -11.99 3.65 0.02
CA ALA A 189 -12.24 5.02 -0.41
C ALA A 189 -11.04 5.93 -0.15
N ALA A 190 -10.39 5.82 1.01
CA ALA A 190 -9.16 6.56 1.32
C ALA A 190 -8.04 6.22 0.32
N ALA A 191 -7.82 4.94 0.04
CA ALA A 191 -6.80 4.47 -0.91
C ALA A 191 -7.00 5.03 -2.31
N LEU A 192 -8.23 4.96 -2.83
CA LEU A 192 -8.57 5.47 -4.16
C LEU A 192 -8.50 7.00 -4.22
N ALA A 193 -8.96 7.71 -3.18
CA ALA A 193 -8.84 9.16 -3.09
C ALA A 193 -7.37 9.62 -3.06
N ALA A 194 -6.53 9.01 -2.22
CA ALA A 194 -5.11 9.31 -2.15
C ALA A 194 -4.40 8.99 -3.48
N ALA A 195 -4.64 7.81 -4.05
CA ALA A 195 -4.05 7.43 -5.34
C ALA A 195 -4.48 8.39 -6.47
N SER A 196 -5.71 8.90 -6.46
CA SER A 196 -6.16 9.88 -7.45
C SER A 196 -5.31 11.15 -7.47
N MET A 197 -4.78 11.58 -6.32
CA MET A 197 -3.89 12.74 -6.24
C MET A 197 -2.55 12.46 -6.92
N VAL A 198 -2.02 11.25 -6.74
CA VAL A 198 -0.78 10.81 -7.40
C VAL A 198 -0.97 10.76 -8.92
N PHE A 199 -2.08 10.18 -9.39
CA PHE A 199 -2.34 10.02 -10.82
C PHE A 199 -2.84 11.29 -11.50
N ARG A 200 -3.31 12.31 -10.77
CA ARG A 200 -3.94 13.50 -11.36
C ARG A 200 -3.10 14.18 -12.44
N GLU A 201 -1.79 14.23 -12.26
CA GLU A 201 -0.85 14.86 -13.20
C GLU A 201 -0.35 13.92 -14.31
N VAL A 202 -0.49 12.60 -14.12
CA VAL A 202 0.04 11.58 -15.05
C VAL A 202 -1.06 10.99 -15.92
N ASP A 203 -2.24 10.74 -15.35
CA ASP A 203 -3.45 10.24 -15.98
C ASP A 203 -4.69 10.81 -15.27
N ALA A 204 -5.12 12.00 -15.68
CA ALA A 204 -6.25 12.70 -15.09
C ALA A 204 -7.58 11.92 -15.22
N ALA A 205 -7.76 11.17 -16.30
CA ALA A 205 -8.99 10.39 -16.53
C ALA A 205 -9.07 9.18 -15.59
N TYR A 206 -7.94 8.51 -15.38
CA TYR A 206 -7.85 7.47 -14.36
C TYR A 206 -8.06 8.06 -12.96
N ALA A 207 -7.46 9.21 -12.66
CA ALA A 207 -7.69 9.90 -11.39
C ALA A 207 -9.18 10.25 -11.14
N ASP A 208 -9.91 10.70 -12.17
CA ASP A 208 -11.37 10.93 -12.06
C ASP A 208 -12.14 9.64 -11.76
N THR A 209 -11.76 8.54 -12.42
CA THR A 209 -12.34 7.21 -12.16
C THR A 209 -12.11 6.79 -10.70
N LEU A 210 -10.89 6.97 -10.19
CA LEU A 210 -10.56 6.68 -8.79
C LEU A 210 -11.39 7.52 -7.82
N GLN A 211 -11.56 8.82 -8.07
CA GLN A 211 -12.37 9.69 -7.23
C GLN A 211 -13.85 9.32 -7.25
N GLU A 212 -14.40 8.92 -8.40
CA GLU A 212 -15.78 8.46 -8.50
C GLU A 212 -16.02 7.22 -7.61
N HIS A 213 -15.16 6.21 -7.73
CA HIS A 213 -15.23 5.02 -6.90
C HIS A 213 -15.04 5.36 -5.41
N ALA A 214 -14.11 6.24 -5.06
CA ALA A 214 -13.86 6.67 -3.69
C ALA A 214 -15.10 7.32 -3.04
N ARG A 215 -15.80 8.20 -3.77
CA ARG A 215 -17.01 8.88 -3.27
C ARG A 215 -18.16 7.90 -3.02
N GLN A 216 -18.35 6.95 -3.94
CA GLN A 216 -19.38 5.92 -3.83
C GLN A 216 -19.09 5.00 -2.64
N LEU A 217 -17.87 4.47 -2.54
CA LEU A 217 -17.47 3.61 -1.42
C LEU A 217 -17.52 4.31 -0.06
N TYR A 218 -17.15 5.60 0.02
CA TYR A 218 -17.28 6.36 1.26
C TYR A 218 -18.75 6.59 1.63
N THR A 219 -19.59 6.88 0.65
CA THR A 219 -21.04 7.02 0.86
C THR A 219 -21.64 5.70 1.34
N PHE A 220 -21.22 4.57 0.76
CA PHE A 220 -21.60 3.24 1.22
C PHE A 220 -21.18 3.01 2.67
N ALA A 221 -19.91 3.28 3.00
CA ALA A 221 -19.35 3.16 4.35
C ALA A 221 -20.12 3.97 5.40
N ASP A 222 -20.43 5.23 5.07
CA ASP A 222 -21.10 6.15 6.00
C ASP A 222 -22.60 5.84 6.18
N THR A 223 -23.26 5.42 5.10
CA THR A 223 -24.72 5.16 5.09
C THR A 223 -25.06 3.84 5.78
N TYR A 224 -24.29 2.79 5.52
CA TYR A 224 -24.54 1.45 6.05
C TYR A 224 -23.41 1.09 7.00
N ARG A 225 -23.61 1.38 8.30
CA ARG A 225 -22.55 1.25 9.30
C ARG A 225 -22.42 -0.17 9.87
N GLY A 226 -21.22 -0.74 9.78
CA GLY A 226 -20.88 -2.04 10.39
C GLY A 226 -19.44 -2.45 10.14
N ALA A 227 -18.90 -3.33 10.97
CA ALA A 227 -17.53 -3.83 10.82
C ALA A 227 -17.50 -4.99 9.81
N TYR A 228 -16.61 -4.94 8.81
CA TYR A 228 -16.66 -5.89 7.68
C TYR A 228 -16.49 -7.35 8.10
N HIS A 229 -15.74 -7.61 9.18
CA HIS A 229 -15.46 -8.97 9.66
C HIS A 229 -16.70 -9.67 10.19
N GLU A 230 -17.79 -8.94 10.49
CA GLU A 230 -19.08 -9.54 10.84
C GLU A 230 -19.78 -10.15 9.61
N CYS A 231 -19.43 -9.68 8.41
CA CYS A 231 -19.96 -10.14 7.13
C CYS A 231 -19.01 -11.10 6.43
N ILE A 232 -17.75 -10.71 6.27
CA ILE A 232 -16.66 -11.56 5.80
C ILE A 232 -16.05 -12.26 7.02
N THR A 233 -16.81 -13.19 7.58
CA THR A 233 -16.45 -13.87 8.84
C THR A 233 -15.12 -14.62 8.79
N ASP A 234 -14.69 -15.05 7.60
CA ASP A 234 -13.39 -15.69 7.39
C ASP A 234 -12.22 -14.79 7.80
N ALA A 235 -12.35 -13.47 7.64
CA ALA A 235 -11.32 -12.50 8.01
C ALA A 235 -11.13 -12.35 9.53
N THR A 236 -12.08 -12.81 10.35
CA THR A 236 -12.07 -12.60 11.81
C THR A 236 -10.85 -13.20 12.51
N ALA A 237 -10.28 -14.27 11.97
CA ALA A 237 -9.08 -14.91 12.53
C ALA A 237 -7.76 -14.24 12.09
N PHE A 238 -7.82 -13.30 11.13
CA PHE A 238 -6.65 -12.72 10.48
C PHE A 238 -6.64 -11.20 10.63
N TYR A 239 -7.57 -10.52 9.94
CA TYR A 239 -7.69 -9.07 9.85
C TYR A 239 -9.00 -8.57 10.45
N ARG A 240 -9.31 -9.03 11.66
CA ARG A 240 -10.46 -8.51 12.40
C ARG A 240 -10.35 -6.99 12.58
N SER A 241 -11.41 -6.26 12.29
CA SER A 241 -11.51 -4.85 12.72
C SER A 241 -11.64 -4.79 14.25
N TRP A 242 -10.56 -4.37 14.94
CA TRP A 242 -10.50 -4.26 16.39
C TRP A 242 -10.84 -2.85 16.86
N SER A 243 -10.40 -1.82 16.13
CA SER A 243 -10.72 -0.41 16.37
C SER A 243 -12.20 -0.08 16.07
N GLY A 244 -12.83 -0.85 15.18
CA GLY A 244 -14.14 -0.55 14.61
C GLY A 244 -14.00 0.08 13.23
N TYR A 245 -14.90 1.00 12.90
CA TYR A 245 -14.90 1.72 11.61
C TYR A 245 -14.84 3.25 11.76
N GLN A 246 -14.82 3.73 13.00
CA GLN A 246 -14.98 5.15 13.28
C GLN A 246 -13.77 5.95 12.78
N ASP A 247 -12.59 5.38 12.92
CA ASP A 247 -11.35 5.93 12.41
C ASP A 247 -11.28 5.91 10.88
N GLU A 248 -11.81 4.89 10.20
CA GLU A 248 -11.92 4.89 8.74
C GLU A 248 -12.90 5.93 8.21
N LEU A 249 -13.98 6.23 8.93
CA LEU A 249 -14.89 7.30 8.54
C LEU A 249 -14.21 8.68 8.59
N VAL A 250 -13.36 8.91 9.59
CA VAL A 250 -12.54 10.13 9.67
C VAL A 250 -11.49 10.12 8.56
N TRP A 251 -10.77 9.02 8.42
CA TRP A 251 -9.66 8.85 7.48
C TRP A 251 -10.10 8.98 6.01
N GLY A 252 -11.16 8.26 5.61
CA GLY A 252 -11.73 8.33 4.26
C GLY A 252 -12.23 9.74 3.92
N ALA A 253 -12.87 10.43 4.87
CA ALA A 253 -13.28 11.82 4.68
C ALA A 253 -12.08 12.76 4.51
N LEU A 254 -11.01 12.58 5.30
CA LEU A 254 -9.81 13.41 5.18
C LEU A 254 -9.17 13.26 3.80
N TRP A 255 -9.06 12.04 3.29
CA TRP A 255 -8.49 11.80 1.97
C TRP A 255 -9.36 12.30 0.84
N LEU A 256 -10.68 12.12 0.93
CA LEU A 256 -11.62 12.71 -0.02
C LEU A 256 -11.54 14.24 0.00
N HIS A 257 -11.44 14.86 1.17
CA HIS A 257 -11.23 16.30 1.27
C HIS A 257 -9.92 16.72 0.58
N ARG A 258 -8.80 16.05 0.88
CA ARG A 258 -7.51 16.37 0.23
C ARG A 258 -7.54 16.20 -1.29
N ALA A 259 -8.23 15.17 -1.78
CA ALA A 259 -8.28 14.86 -3.21
C ALA A 259 -9.21 15.77 -4.01
N THR A 260 -10.23 16.36 -3.36
CA THR A 260 -11.34 17.05 -4.05
C THR A 260 -11.46 18.53 -3.69
N GLY A 261 -10.91 18.95 -2.53
CA GLY A 261 -11.10 20.28 -1.97
C GLY A 261 -12.47 20.53 -1.34
N GLU A 262 -13.38 19.55 -1.34
CA GLU A 262 -14.74 19.76 -0.86
C GLU A 262 -14.80 19.87 0.68
N ALA A 263 -15.32 21.00 1.17
CA ALA A 263 -15.41 21.29 2.60
C ALA A 263 -16.34 20.32 3.35
N ALA A 264 -17.34 19.74 2.66
CA ALA A 264 -18.27 18.78 3.24
C ALA A 264 -17.56 17.58 3.85
N TYR A 265 -16.49 17.07 3.20
CA TYR A 265 -15.72 15.96 3.75
C TYR A 265 -14.86 16.37 4.94
N LEU A 266 -14.27 17.57 4.97
CA LEU A 266 -13.56 18.04 6.17
C LEU A 266 -14.51 18.21 7.36
N ASN A 267 -15.71 18.75 7.12
CA ASN A 267 -16.75 18.86 8.16
C ASN A 267 -17.18 17.49 8.66
N LYS A 268 -17.32 16.51 7.74
CA LYS A 268 -17.60 15.13 8.09
C LYS A 268 -16.48 14.51 8.93
N ALA A 269 -15.23 14.71 8.55
CA ALA A 269 -14.07 14.25 9.33
C ALA A 269 -14.08 14.84 10.75
N LYS A 270 -14.33 16.16 10.89
CA LYS A 270 -14.46 16.82 12.21
C LYS A 270 -15.57 16.21 13.06
N LEU A 271 -16.73 15.94 12.46
CA LEU A 271 -17.87 15.33 13.14
C LEU A 271 -17.53 13.92 13.63
N GLU A 272 -17.01 13.07 12.75
CA GLU A 272 -16.68 11.68 13.08
C GLU A 272 -15.46 11.59 14.04
N TYR A 273 -14.58 12.59 14.06
CA TYR A 273 -13.42 12.63 14.96
C TYR A 273 -13.84 12.60 16.44
N GLU A 274 -14.98 13.20 16.78
CA GLU A 274 -15.51 13.17 18.15
C GLU A 274 -15.80 11.75 18.62
N GLY A 275 -16.18 10.85 17.70
CA GLY A 275 -16.41 9.43 17.97
C GLY A 275 -15.14 8.58 18.16
N LEU A 276 -13.95 9.09 17.82
CA LEU A 276 -12.70 8.33 17.96
C LEU A 276 -12.48 7.86 19.41
N SER A 277 -11.94 6.64 19.53
CA SER A 277 -11.65 5.99 20.80
C SER A 277 -10.81 6.85 21.73
N THR A 278 -11.14 6.79 23.02
CA THR A 278 -10.38 7.44 24.10
C THR A 278 -9.55 6.43 24.86
N GLU A 279 -8.42 6.87 25.39
CA GLU A 279 -7.57 6.06 26.26
C GLU A 279 -8.35 5.62 27.51
N GLN A 280 -8.20 4.36 27.92
CA GLN A 280 -9.01 3.78 28.99
C GLN A 280 -8.96 4.63 30.27
N GLY A 281 -10.14 5.07 30.73
CA GLY A 281 -10.29 5.88 31.95
C GLY A 281 -9.85 7.34 31.82
N GLN A 282 -9.60 7.83 30.60
CA GLN A 282 -9.22 9.22 30.31
C GLN A 282 -10.17 9.82 29.26
N SER A 283 -10.28 11.15 29.23
CA SER A 283 -10.96 11.87 28.15
C SER A 283 -10.07 12.08 26.92
N ALA A 284 -8.77 11.83 27.05
CA ALA A 284 -7.79 11.93 25.98
C ALA A 284 -8.06 10.87 24.89
N LYS A 285 -7.97 11.27 23.61
CA LYS A 285 -7.96 10.32 22.48
C LYS A 285 -6.83 9.29 22.63
N SER A 286 -7.05 8.06 22.16
CA SER A 286 -6.11 6.95 22.27
C SER A 286 -4.72 7.35 21.77
N TYR A 287 -3.68 7.11 22.58
CA TYR A 287 -2.31 7.58 22.28
C TYR A 287 -1.22 6.53 22.56
N ARG A 288 -1.58 5.34 23.03
CA ARG A 288 -0.63 4.28 23.42
C ARG A 288 -0.42 3.16 22.39
N TRP A 289 -1.15 3.19 21.29
CA TRP A 289 -0.95 2.33 20.12
C TRP A 289 -0.32 3.16 18.97
N THR A 290 -0.50 2.74 17.72
CA THR A 290 -0.01 3.47 16.54
C THR A 290 -0.85 3.20 15.29
N HIS A 291 -0.58 3.99 14.25
CA HIS A 291 -1.14 3.82 12.92
C HIS A 291 -0.80 2.43 12.35
N ALA A 292 -1.82 1.71 11.91
CA ALA A 292 -1.68 0.40 11.26
C ALA A 292 -2.84 0.14 10.30
N TRP A 293 -2.90 -1.06 9.73
CA TRP A 293 -4.01 -1.48 8.87
C TRP A 293 -5.37 -1.51 9.58
N ASP A 294 -5.40 -1.48 10.92
CA ASP A 294 -6.62 -1.50 11.74
C ASP A 294 -6.99 -0.10 12.24
N ASP A 295 -6.09 0.61 12.94
CA ASP A 295 -6.41 1.91 13.54
C ASP A 295 -5.74 3.10 12.82
N LYS A 296 -6.54 4.00 12.22
CA LYS A 296 -6.11 5.22 11.53
C LYS A 296 -6.32 6.49 12.34
N SER A 297 -6.73 6.39 13.61
CA SER A 297 -6.87 7.55 14.49
C SER A 297 -5.59 8.38 14.50
N TYR A 298 -4.45 7.73 14.63
CA TYR A 298 -3.12 8.33 14.70
C TYR A 298 -2.71 9.13 13.45
N GLY A 299 -2.96 8.55 12.27
CA GLY A 299 -2.74 9.24 11.00
C GLY A 299 -3.70 10.41 10.84
N SER A 300 -4.94 10.24 11.30
CA SER A 300 -5.96 11.29 11.33
C SER A 300 -5.58 12.44 12.26
N TYR A 301 -4.91 12.20 13.40
CA TYR A 301 -4.41 13.28 14.26
C TYR A 301 -3.45 14.19 13.48
N VAL A 302 -2.49 13.58 12.77
CA VAL A 302 -1.49 14.28 11.96
C VAL A 302 -2.15 15.00 10.79
N LEU A 303 -3.03 14.34 10.02
CA LEU A 303 -3.73 14.96 8.90
C LEU A 303 -4.66 16.10 9.35
N MET A 304 -5.43 15.91 10.42
CA MET A 304 -6.27 16.98 10.97
C MET A 304 -5.42 18.15 11.45
N ALA A 305 -4.30 17.90 12.14
CA ALA A 305 -3.40 18.95 12.61
C ALA A 305 -2.78 19.73 11.44
N THR A 306 -2.34 19.04 10.39
CA THR A 306 -1.71 19.66 9.21
C THR A 306 -2.70 20.44 8.35
N LEU A 307 -3.91 19.92 8.13
CA LEU A 307 -4.94 20.58 7.32
C LEU A 307 -5.59 21.76 8.06
N THR A 308 -5.95 21.57 9.33
CA THR A 308 -6.73 22.56 10.08
C THR A 308 -5.86 23.53 10.87
N GLY A 309 -4.71 23.10 11.38
CA GLY A 309 -3.89 23.88 12.31
C GLY A 309 -4.48 24.02 13.72
N GLU A 310 -5.63 23.41 14.02
CA GLU A 310 -6.30 23.53 15.32
C GLU A 310 -5.49 22.85 16.45
N SER A 311 -5.48 23.48 17.63
CA SER A 311 -4.65 23.03 18.75
C SER A 311 -5.02 21.63 19.26
N ARG A 312 -6.31 21.28 19.31
CA ARG A 312 -6.77 19.97 19.79
C ARG A 312 -6.15 18.78 19.02
N TYR A 313 -6.04 18.89 17.70
CA TYR A 313 -5.48 17.83 16.86
C TYR A 313 -3.96 17.78 16.99
N LYS A 314 -3.32 18.96 17.09
CA LYS A 314 -1.89 19.07 17.39
C LYS A 314 -1.55 18.44 18.74
N GLU A 315 -2.37 18.66 19.75
CA GLU A 315 -2.21 18.10 21.09
C GLU A 315 -2.38 16.58 21.10
N ASP A 316 -3.35 16.03 20.34
CA ASP A 316 -3.53 14.59 20.20
C ASP A 316 -2.35 13.94 19.45
N ALA A 317 -1.90 14.54 18.34
CA ALA A 317 -0.73 14.08 17.59
C ALA A 317 0.55 14.11 18.45
N GLN A 318 0.79 15.22 19.15
CA GLN A 318 1.94 15.37 20.06
C GLN A 318 1.87 14.40 21.22
N ARG A 319 0.72 14.20 21.85
CA ARG A 319 0.56 13.25 22.97
C ARG A 319 0.93 11.82 22.55
N TRP A 320 0.51 11.42 21.36
CA TRP A 320 0.86 10.13 20.80
C TRP A 320 2.36 10.03 20.47
N LEU A 321 2.91 10.96 19.70
CA LEU A 321 4.33 10.93 19.34
C LEU A 321 5.25 11.09 20.55
N ASP A 322 4.84 11.85 21.57
CA ASP A 322 5.56 11.96 22.83
C ASP A 322 5.54 10.64 23.60
N TYR A 323 4.43 9.90 23.63
CA TYR A 323 4.41 8.56 24.23
C TYR A 323 5.43 7.61 23.58
N TRP A 324 5.60 7.72 22.26
CA TRP A 324 6.57 6.95 21.48
C TRP A 324 8.03 7.41 21.63
N THR A 325 8.27 8.61 22.18
CA THR A 325 9.61 9.20 22.25
C THR A 325 10.08 9.47 23.66
N VAL A 326 9.49 10.43 24.38
CA VAL A 326 9.92 10.88 25.73
C VAL A 326 9.00 10.40 26.85
N GLY A 327 7.82 9.91 26.50
CA GLY A 327 6.76 9.51 27.42
C GLY A 327 5.81 10.66 27.79
N VAL A 328 4.58 10.29 28.15
CA VAL A 328 3.52 11.18 28.65
C VAL A 328 3.07 10.69 30.02
N ASN A 329 3.06 11.58 31.01
CA ASN A 329 2.62 11.29 32.38
C ASN A 329 3.32 10.07 33.01
N GLY A 330 4.62 9.91 32.75
CA GLY A 330 5.43 8.78 33.23
C GLY A 330 5.23 7.46 32.50
N ASN A 331 4.36 7.42 31.48
CA ASN A 331 4.17 6.26 30.61
C ASN A 331 4.89 6.50 29.28
N ARG A 332 5.59 5.49 28.77
CA ARG A 332 6.34 5.55 27.51
C ARG A 332 6.26 4.20 26.83
N ILE A 333 6.37 4.19 25.50
CA ILE A 333 6.56 2.96 24.74
C ILE A 333 7.76 2.18 25.30
N ARG A 334 7.67 0.85 25.31
CA ARG A 334 8.83 0.02 25.66
C ARG A 334 9.91 0.20 24.60
N THR A 335 11.16 0.25 25.04
CA THR A 335 12.32 0.25 24.14
C THR A 335 13.18 -0.96 24.44
N THR A 336 13.58 -1.70 23.41
CA THR A 336 14.54 -2.81 23.56
C THR A 336 15.91 -2.27 23.99
N PRO A 337 16.81 -3.10 24.55
CA PRO A 337 18.19 -2.69 24.82
C PRO A 337 18.91 -2.06 23.63
N GLY A 338 18.60 -2.51 22.40
CA GLY A 338 19.13 -2.03 21.13
C GLY A 338 18.50 -0.76 20.58
N GLY A 339 17.46 -0.22 21.22
CA GLY A 339 16.85 1.07 20.84
C GLY A 339 15.58 0.98 19.98
N LEU A 340 15.08 -0.22 19.68
CA LEU A 340 13.81 -0.38 18.98
C LEU A 340 12.64 0.00 19.90
N ALA A 341 11.76 0.88 19.45
CA ALA A 341 10.44 1.05 20.06
C ALA A 341 9.62 -0.23 19.81
N TYR A 342 9.26 -0.91 20.89
CA TYR A 342 8.60 -2.21 20.82
C TYR A 342 7.18 -2.08 21.33
N LEU A 343 6.22 -2.11 20.41
CA LEU A 343 4.79 -2.04 20.72
C LEU A 343 4.22 -3.39 21.07
N ASP A 344 4.36 -4.35 20.17
CA ASP A 344 3.75 -5.66 20.27
C ASP A 344 4.61 -6.74 19.59
N THR A 345 4.27 -7.99 19.88
CA THR A 345 4.99 -9.17 19.41
C THR A 345 4.84 -9.41 17.91
N TRP A 346 3.70 -9.07 17.31
CA TRP A 346 3.49 -9.27 15.87
C TRP A 346 3.88 -8.05 15.07
N GLY A 347 4.87 -8.18 14.18
CA GLY A 347 5.30 -7.08 13.32
C GLY A 347 5.83 -5.89 14.10
N ALA A 348 6.72 -6.12 15.07
CA ALA A 348 7.32 -5.08 15.89
C ALA A 348 7.96 -3.96 15.04
N LEU A 349 8.66 -4.32 13.96
CA LEU A 349 9.28 -3.35 13.06
C LEU A 349 8.25 -2.56 12.25
N ARG A 350 7.15 -3.20 11.81
CA ARG A 350 6.05 -2.53 11.09
C ARG A 350 5.46 -1.38 11.90
N TYR A 351 5.20 -1.58 13.19
CA TYR A 351 4.64 -0.52 14.03
C TYR A 351 5.60 0.66 14.19
N SER A 352 6.88 0.40 14.39
CA SER A 352 7.90 1.44 14.48
C SER A 352 8.12 2.15 13.14
N ALA A 353 8.01 1.44 12.02
CA ALA A 353 8.12 2.03 10.69
C ALA A 353 6.93 2.96 10.38
N ASN A 354 5.71 2.53 10.69
CA ASN A 354 4.51 3.35 10.54
C ASN A 354 4.58 4.61 11.41
N THR A 355 4.98 4.46 12.68
CA THR A 355 5.15 5.61 13.58
C THR A 355 6.22 6.57 13.05
N SER A 356 7.33 6.03 12.52
CA SER A 356 8.42 6.84 11.97
C SER A 356 7.98 7.66 10.76
N PHE A 357 7.20 7.07 9.85
CA PHE A 357 6.63 7.82 8.72
C PHE A 357 5.73 8.98 9.19
N MET A 358 4.80 8.72 10.12
CA MET A 358 3.92 9.78 10.65
C MET A 358 4.68 10.85 11.43
N ALA A 359 5.74 10.46 12.15
CA ALA A 359 6.62 11.36 12.87
C ALA A 359 7.39 12.28 11.91
N LEU A 360 7.86 11.77 10.75
CA LEU A 360 8.52 12.56 9.72
C LEU A 360 7.56 13.58 9.11
N ILE A 361 6.36 13.17 8.72
CA ILE A 361 5.33 14.09 8.20
C ILE A 361 5.03 15.21 9.20
N TYR A 362 4.85 14.87 10.47
CA TYR A 362 4.52 15.86 11.49
C TYR A 362 5.73 16.76 11.83
N ALA A 363 6.95 16.22 11.82
CA ALA A 363 8.18 17.00 11.98
C ALA A 363 8.37 17.99 10.83
N ASP A 364 8.16 17.56 9.59
CA ASP A 364 8.21 18.41 8.39
C ASP A 364 7.16 19.54 8.49
N TYR A 365 5.93 19.21 8.90
CA TYR A 365 4.88 20.20 9.15
C TYR A 365 5.28 21.22 10.23
N LEU A 366 5.80 20.76 11.37
CA LEU A 366 6.25 21.64 12.45
C LEU A 366 7.40 22.54 11.98
N ALA A 367 8.39 22.00 11.26
CA ALA A 367 9.51 22.76 10.72
C ALA A 367 9.06 23.84 9.72
N ALA A 368 8.15 23.48 8.82
CA ALA A 368 7.56 24.40 7.85
C ALA A 368 6.75 25.52 8.53
N ASN A 369 6.10 25.23 9.65
CA ASN A 369 5.20 26.17 10.35
C ASN A 369 5.82 26.82 11.60
N GLN A 370 7.15 26.82 11.75
CA GLN A 370 7.86 27.36 12.93
C GLN A 370 7.33 26.82 14.26
N GLY A 371 6.93 25.55 14.27
CA GLY A 371 6.63 24.81 15.48
C GLY A 371 7.85 24.68 16.39
N ASP A 372 7.66 24.09 17.56
CA ASP A 372 8.73 23.88 18.53
C ASP A 372 9.86 23.03 17.92
N ALA A 373 11.04 23.63 17.74
CA ALA A 373 12.22 22.97 17.19
C ALA A 373 12.62 21.71 17.98
N THR A 374 12.35 21.69 19.29
CA THR A 374 12.60 20.51 20.12
C THR A 374 11.72 19.32 19.72
N LEU A 375 10.49 19.59 19.28
CA LEU A 375 9.58 18.56 18.81
C LEU A 375 9.98 18.09 17.41
N VAL A 376 10.41 19.00 16.53
CA VAL A 376 10.96 18.66 15.21
C VAL A 376 12.13 17.69 15.37
N ASP A 377 13.16 18.08 16.14
CA ASP A 377 14.37 17.27 16.36
C ASP A 377 14.04 15.92 16.99
N ARG A 378 13.07 15.89 17.92
CA ARG A 378 12.65 14.67 18.61
C ARG A 378 11.98 13.68 17.68
N TYR A 379 10.98 14.12 16.91
CA TYR A 379 10.18 13.23 16.06
C TYR A 379 10.97 12.78 14.83
N HIS A 380 11.74 13.68 14.23
CA HIS A 380 12.68 13.35 13.16
C HIS A 380 13.76 12.38 13.66
N GLY A 381 14.46 12.70 14.76
CA GLY A 381 15.52 11.86 15.30
C GLY A 381 15.03 10.47 15.74
N PHE A 382 13.80 10.38 16.26
CA PHE A 382 13.14 9.10 16.49
C PHE A 382 13.02 8.31 15.19
N ALA A 383 12.41 8.88 14.15
CA ALA A 383 12.20 8.18 12.89
C ALA A 383 13.51 7.67 12.26
N VAL A 384 14.53 8.52 12.20
CA VAL A 384 15.87 8.13 11.71
C VAL A 384 16.40 6.93 12.50
N SER A 385 16.36 6.99 13.83
CA SER A 385 16.90 5.90 14.67
C SER A 385 16.20 4.56 14.44
N GLN A 386 14.88 4.56 14.21
CA GLN A 386 14.13 3.32 13.99
C GLN A 386 14.38 2.74 12.61
N LEU A 387 14.50 3.57 11.57
CA LEU A 387 14.84 3.11 10.22
C LEU A 387 16.27 2.59 10.15
N GLU A 388 17.23 3.26 10.80
CA GLU A 388 18.60 2.76 10.91
C GLU A 388 18.65 1.42 11.65
N TYR A 389 17.87 1.25 12.73
CA TYR A 389 17.75 -0.05 13.42
C TYR A 389 17.29 -1.16 12.46
N MET A 390 16.28 -0.89 11.63
CA MET A 390 15.78 -1.84 10.63
C MET A 390 16.83 -2.16 9.56
N LEU A 391 17.64 -1.18 9.17
CA LEU A 391 18.62 -1.31 8.09
C LEU A 391 19.99 -1.87 8.55
N GLY A 392 20.26 -1.93 9.85
CA GLY A 392 21.43 -2.65 10.39
C GLY A 392 22.01 -2.10 11.69
N ASN A 393 21.63 -0.90 12.13
CA ASN A 393 22.11 -0.25 13.35
C ASN A 393 21.42 -0.83 14.60
N ASN A 394 21.70 -2.10 14.87
CA ASN A 394 21.11 -2.85 15.97
C ASN A 394 22.14 -3.81 16.60
N PRO A 395 21.87 -4.42 17.76
CA PRO A 395 22.83 -5.29 18.44
C PRO A 395 23.29 -6.52 17.62
N ARG A 396 22.55 -6.91 16.58
CA ARG A 396 22.93 -7.99 15.66
C ARG A 396 23.82 -7.53 14.51
N ASN A 397 24.01 -6.22 14.32
CA ASN A 397 24.70 -5.62 13.17
C ASN A 397 24.25 -6.25 11.83
N SER A 398 22.93 -6.47 11.72
CA SER A 398 22.29 -7.23 10.65
C SER A 398 21.04 -6.49 10.19
N SER A 399 20.82 -6.41 8.88
CA SER A 399 19.58 -5.85 8.36
C SER A 399 18.38 -6.73 8.70
N TYR A 400 17.19 -6.12 8.77
CA TYR A 400 15.90 -6.80 8.76
C TYR A 400 15.18 -6.66 7.39
N LEU A 401 15.80 -5.99 6.43
CA LEU A 401 15.30 -5.87 5.06
C LEU A 401 15.93 -6.96 4.18
N ILE A 402 15.10 -7.84 3.62
CA ILE A 402 15.59 -9.03 2.89
C ILE A 402 16.40 -8.62 1.67
N GLY A 403 17.60 -9.21 1.55
CA GLY A 403 18.52 -8.99 0.44
C GLY A 403 19.18 -7.61 0.44
N TYR A 404 19.11 -6.84 1.53
CA TYR A 404 19.76 -5.53 1.69
C TYR A 404 20.73 -5.55 2.88
N GLY A 405 21.88 -4.90 2.74
CA GLY A 405 22.85 -4.75 3.83
C GLY A 405 23.46 -6.06 4.32
N ASN A 406 24.11 -6.01 5.47
CA ASN A 406 24.81 -7.17 6.03
C ASN A 406 23.83 -8.15 6.69
N ASN A 407 24.03 -9.46 6.46
CA ASN A 407 23.33 -10.55 7.17
C ASN A 407 21.80 -10.40 7.24
N SER A 408 21.19 -9.94 6.14
CA SER A 408 19.73 -9.86 6.01
C SER A 408 19.07 -11.25 6.12
N PRO A 409 17.79 -11.34 6.51
CA PRO A 409 17.06 -12.61 6.57
C PRO A 409 17.04 -13.33 5.23
N THR A 410 17.04 -14.66 5.28
CA THR A 410 17.06 -15.57 4.12
C THR A 410 15.92 -16.58 4.13
N LYS A 411 15.22 -16.73 5.26
CA LYS A 411 14.14 -17.71 5.44
C LYS A 411 12.83 -17.05 5.88
N PRO A 412 12.33 -16.01 5.20
CA PRO A 412 11.03 -15.44 5.53
C PRO A 412 9.93 -16.50 5.44
N HIS A 413 8.90 -16.35 6.27
CA HIS A 413 7.65 -17.09 6.17
C HIS A 413 6.91 -16.65 4.90
N HIS A 414 7.33 -17.14 3.73
CA HIS A 414 6.74 -16.78 2.46
C HIS A 414 6.73 -17.96 1.49
N ARG A 415 5.53 -18.42 1.12
CA ARG A 415 5.30 -19.66 0.35
C ARG A 415 6.02 -19.67 -0.99
N THR A 416 5.76 -18.67 -1.82
CA THR A 416 6.28 -18.64 -3.19
C THR A 416 7.79 -18.41 -3.22
N ALA A 417 8.33 -17.58 -2.31
CA ALA A 417 9.78 -17.35 -2.21
C ALA A 417 10.54 -18.57 -1.67
N HIS A 418 9.89 -19.34 -0.77
CA HIS A 418 10.43 -20.62 -0.34
C HIS A 418 10.49 -21.63 -1.50
N GLY A 419 9.44 -21.71 -2.31
CA GLY A 419 9.41 -22.56 -3.51
C GLY A 419 9.36 -24.06 -3.20
N SER A 420 8.61 -24.44 -2.15
CA SER A 420 8.39 -25.86 -1.83
C SER A 420 7.65 -26.55 -2.97
N TRP A 421 8.13 -27.73 -3.36
CA TRP A 421 7.42 -28.61 -4.28
C TRP A 421 6.59 -29.69 -3.57
N ASN A 422 6.79 -29.88 -2.26
CA ASN A 422 6.35 -31.07 -1.53
C ASN A 422 5.26 -30.81 -0.50
N ASP A 423 4.69 -29.59 -0.46
CA ASP A 423 3.73 -29.16 0.57
C ASP A 423 4.32 -29.29 1.98
N ALA A 424 5.53 -28.73 2.14
CA ALA A 424 6.27 -28.83 3.38
C ALA A 424 7.09 -27.56 3.64
N ILE A 425 6.81 -26.89 4.74
CA ILE A 425 7.55 -25.67 5.13
C ILE A 425 9.03 -25.91 5.37
N ASN A 426 9.45 -27.13 5.69
CA ASN A 426 10.84 -27.47 5.97
C ASN A 426 11.61 -28.04 4.76
N GLU A 427 10.98 -28.13 3.58
CA GLU A 427 11.61 -28.66 2.36
C GLU A 427 11.34 -27.76 1.15
N PRO A 428 12.38 -27.18 0.52
CA PRO A 428 13.80 -27.28 0.87
C PRO A 428 14.18 -26.56 2.18
N VAL A 429 15.40 -26.77 2.68
CA VAL A 429 15.87 -26.10 3.91
C VAL A 429 16.00 -24.58 3.71
N GLU A 430 16.58 -24.17 2.59
CA GLU A 430 16.75 -22.78 2.19
C GLU A 430 15.60 -22.34 1.28
N ASN A 431 15.26 -21.05 1.30
CA ASN A 431 14.37 -20.51 0.28
C ASN A 431 15.06 -20.55 -1.09
N ARG A 432 14.29 -20.82 -2.15
CA ARG A 432 14.82 -20.89 -3.53
C ARG A 432 14.92 -19.52 -4.20
N HIS A 433 14.20 -18.53 -3.67
CA HIS A 433 14.17 -17.16 -4.18
C HIS A 433 14.51 -16.17 -3.08
N ILE A 434 15.07 -15.03 -3.49
CA ILE A 434 15.31 -13.91 -2.59
C ILE A 434 14.14 -12.94 -2.73
N LEU A 435 13.35 -12.79 -1.66
CA LEU A 435 12.24 -11.85 -1.60
C LEU A 435 12.76 -10.43 -1.29
N TYR A 436 13.51 -9.86 -2.24
CA TYR A 436 14.16 -8.57 -2.06
C TYR A 436 13.19 -7.50 -1.54
N GLY A 437 13.63 -6.78 -0.51
CA GLY A 437 12.94 -5.62 0.02
C GLY A 437 11.79 -5.90 0.97
N ALA A 438 11.47 -7.16 1.26
CA ALA A 438 10.48 -7.44 2.30
C ALA A 438 11.05 -7.13 3.70
N LEU A 439 10.29 -6.39 4.52
CA LEU A 439 10.63 -6.15 5.92
C LEU A 439 10.03 -7.27 6.78
N VAL A 440 10.87 -7.99 7.52
CA VAL A 440 10.39 -9.03 8.44
C VAL A 440 9.74 -8.43 9.69
N GLY A 441 8.94 -9.23 10.42
CA GLY A 441 8.29 -8.79 11.66
C GLY A 441 9.25 -8.27 12.73
N GLY A 442 10.44 -8.89 12.83
CA GLY A 442 11.56 -8.40 13.63
C GLY A 442 11.79 -9.12 14.95
N PRO A 443 12.66 -8.57 15.82
CA PRO A 443 13.09 -9.23 17.05
C PRO A 443 12.01 -9.21 18.14
N ASP A 444 12.23 -9.96 19.20
CA ASP A 444 11.48 -9.77 20.45
C ASP A 444 11.91 -8.52 21.24
N ASP A 445 11.30 -8.32 22.41
CA ASP A 445 11.49 -7.15 23.27
C ASP A 445 12.90 -6.97 23.85
N SER A 446 13.79 -7.93 23.56
CA SER A 446 15.16 -8.00 24.04
C SER A 446 16.17 -8.12 22.89
N ASP A 447 15.77 -7.70 21.68
CA ASP A 447 16.56 -7.74 20.44
C ASP A 447 16.92 -9.15 19.94
N ASN A 448 16.29 -10.21 20.47
CA ASN A 448 16.56 -11.57 19.98
C ASN A 448 15.73 -11.86 18.74
N TYR A 449 16.40 -12.37 17.71
CA TYR A 449 15.81 -12.74 16.44
C TYR A 449 16.49 -14.00 15.91
N SER A 450 15.69 -14.90 15.34
CA SER A 450 16.14 -16.10 14.65
C SER A 450 15.54 -16.12 13.25
N ASP A 451 16.39 -16.30 12.23
CA ASP A 451 15.95 -16.44 10.83
C ASP A 451 15.39 -17.86 10.61
N ALA A 452 14.15 -18.05 11.02
CA ALA A 452 13.43 -19.32 10.96
C ALA A 452 12.10 -19.14 10.23
N ARG A 453 11.89 -19.93 9.17
CA ARG A 453 10.71 -19.82 8.30
C ARG A 453 9.41 -20.18 9.00
N ASP A 454 9.45 -21.05 10.00
CA ASP A 454 8.29 -21.44 10.80
C ASP A 454 8.01 -20.47 11.97
N ASP A 455 8.87 -19.48 12.21
CA ASP A 455 8.60 -18.36 13.13
C ASP A 455 7.82 -17.26 12.37
N TYR A 456 6.53 -17.51 12.16
CA TYR A 456 5.58 -16.56 11.55
C TYR A 456 5.31 -15.31 12.41
N ILE A 457 5.95 -15.17 13.58
CA ILE A 457 5.85 -13.95 14.38
C ILE A 457 6.97 -12.99 13.98
N ARG A 458 8.21 -13.51 13.96
CA ARG A 458 9.40 -12.70 13.73
C ARG A 458 9.82 -12.64 12.26
N ASN A 459 9.46 -13.66 11.48
CA ASN A 459 9.89 -13.83 10.08
C ASN A 459 8.76 -13.75 9.05
N GLU A 460 7.54 -13.41 9.46
CA GLU A 460 6.48 -12.99 8.55
C GLU A 460 6.89 -11.71 7.81
N VAL A 461 6.37 -11.58 6.60
CA VAL A 461 6.47 -10.41 5.72
C VAL A 461 5.07 -10.11 5.23
N ALA A 462 4.70 -8.83 5.07
CA ALA A 462 3.37 -8.46 4.61
C ALA A 462 3.37 -7.12 3.88
N THR A 463 2.36 -6.88 3.03
CA THR A 463 2.22 -5.62 2.30
C THR A 463 2.15 -4.41 3.24
N ASP A 464 1.48 -4.55 4.39
CA ASP A 464 1.37 -3.49 5.38
C ASP A 464 2.67 -3.26 6.18
N TYR A 465 3.52 -4.29 6.32
CA TYR A 465 4.81 -4.17 7.00
C TYR A 465 5.74 -3.21 6.26
N ASN A 466 5.68 -3.25 4.93
CA ASN A 466 6.48 -2.41 4.07
C ASN A 466 5.88 -1.01 3.85
N ALA A 467 4.60 -0.76 4.15
CA ALA A 467 3.92 0.45 3.69
C ALA A 467 4.50 1.75 4.30
N GLY A 468 4.46 1.88 5.63
CA GLY A 468 5.07 3.01 6.34
C GLY A 468 6.58 3.04 6.19
N PHE A 469 7.22 1.86 6.17
CA PHE A 469 8.66 1.71 5.96
C PHE A 469 9.12 2.33 4.64
N THR A 470 8.49 1.95 3.54
CA THR A 470 8.75 2.46 2.19
C THR A 470 8.62 3.98 2.12
N SER A 471 7.53 4.51 2.69
CA SER A 471 7.25 5.94 2.66
C SER A 471 8.25 6.74 3.49
N ALA A 472 8.70 6.19 4.62
CA ALA A 472 9.78 6.76 5.41
C ALA A 472 11.14 6.71 4.68
N LEU A 473 11.47 5.61 3.99
CA LEU A 473 12.70 5.51 3.20
C LEU A 473 12.79 6.62 2.13
N ALA A 474 11.69 6.91 1.44
CA ALA A 474 11.63 8.00 0.47
C ALA A 474 12.00 9.35 1.10
N ARG A 475 11.48 9.65 2.30
CA ARG A 475 11.84 10.87 3.03
C ARG A 475 13.29 10.91 3.48
N LEU A 476 13.81 9.79 3.98
CA LEU A 476 15.21 9.73 4.43
C LEU A 476 16.18 9.81 3.26
N TYR A 477 15.81 9.30 2.08
CA TYR A 477 16.60 9.49 0.87
C TYR A 477 16.76 10.97 0.49
N LEU A 478 15.70 11.79 0.60
CA LEU A 478 15.81 13.23 0.28
C LEU A 478 16.82 13.96 1.17
N GLU A 479 17.07 13.45 2.38
CA GLU A 479 17.99 14.06 3.33
C GLU A 479 19.40 13.45 3.30
N PHE A 480 19.48 12.13 3.18
CA PHE A 480 20.74 11.39 3.34
C PHE A 480 21.23 10.71 2.06
N GLY A 481 20.39 10.63 1.03
CA GLY A 481 20.73 10.03 -0.26
C GLY A 481 20.95 8.52 -0.23
N GLY A 482 21.89 8.06 -1.06
CA GLY A 482 22.18 6.65 -1.33
C GLY A 482 21.70 6.23 -2.72
N ASP A 483 22.62 5.82 -3.59
CA ASP A 483 22.28 5.47 -4.98
C ASP A 483 21.64 4.06 -5.05
N PRO A 484 20.53 3.88 -5.79
CA PRO A 484 19.99 2.56 -6.12
C PRO A 484 20.98 1.69 -6.90
N ASP A 485 20.78 0.37 -6.90
CA ASP A 485 21.59 -0.56 -7.71
C ASP A 485 21.13 -0.52 -9.18
N PRO A 486 21.96 -0.07 -10.13
CA PRO A 486 21.59 0.02 -11.53
C PRO A 486 21.41 -1.34 -12.21
N ASN A 487 21.92 -2.44 -11.62
CA ASN A 487 21.85 -3.79 -12.19
C ASN A 487 20.77 -4.67 -11.53
N PHE A 488 19.81 -4.04 -10.85
CA PHE A 488 18.75 -4.73 -10.13
C PHE A 488 17.48 -4.95 -11.00
N PRO A 489 16.81 -6.11 -10.90
CA PRO A 489 17.15 -7.26 -10.06
C PRO A 489 18.21 -8.19 -10.69
N PRO A 490 19.07 -8.83 -9.88
CA PRO A 490 20.02 -9.81 -10.39
C PRO A 490 19.30 -11.08 -10.87
N ALA A 491 19.90 -11.78 -11.83
CA ALA A 491 19.42 -13.09 -12.26
C ALA A 491 19.61 -14.14 -11.14
N GLU A 492 18.56 -14.90 -10.84
CA GLU A 492 18.63 -15.94 -9.82
C GLU A 492 19.30 -17.23 -10.32
N PRO A 493 20.10 -17.90 -9.48
CA PRO A 493 20.57 -19.25 -9.77
C PRO A 493 19.40 -20.24 -9.79
N ARG A 494 19.33 -21.09 -10.82
CA ARG A 494 18.28 -22.09 -10.98
C ARG A 494 18.78 -23.47 -10.58
N ASP A 495 17.95 -24.24 -9.88
CA ASP A 495 18.16 -25.66 -9.65
C ASP A 495 17.40 -26.51 -10.71
N ASP A 496 17.56 -27.83 -10.66
CA ASP A 496 16.90 -28.72 -11.63
C ASP A 496 15.39 -28.82 -11.39
N GLU A 497 14.62 -28.21 -12.29
CA GLU A 497 13.16 -28.20 -12.23
C GLU A 497 12.54 -29.53 -12.68
N TYR A 498 13.18 -30.27 -13.59
CA TYR A 498 12.73 -31.57 -14.09
C TYR A 498 13.84 -32.59 -14.05
N PHE A 499 13.52 -33.80 -13.60
CA PHE A 499 14.42 -34.94 -13.66
C PHE A 499 13.69 -36.24 -13.37
N VAL A 500 14.34 -37.37 -13.64
CA VAL A 500 13.89 -38.69 -13.22
C VAL A 500 14.80 -39.23 -12.12
N THR A 501 14.21 -39.78 -11.06
CA THR A 501 14.91 -40.73 -10.19
C THR A 501 14.52 -42.15 -10.57
N ALA A 502 15.49 -43.04 -10.75
CA ALA A 502 15.21 -44.40 -11.20
C ALA A 502 16.12 -45.44 -10.54
N LYS A 503 15.65 -46.70 -10.56
CA LYS A 503 16.43 -47.86 -10.12
C LYS A 503 16.01 -49.13 -10.86
N PRO A 504 16.90 -50.12 -10.97
CA PRO A 504 16.49 -51.50 -11.23
C PRO A 504 15.54 -51.96 -10.11
N ASN A 505 14.31 -52.32 -10.46
CA ASN A 505 13.32 -52.83 -9.53
C ASN A 505 13.43 -54.35 -9.39
N ALA A 506 13.68 -55.03 -10.52
CA ALA A 506 14.03 -56.44 -10.58
C ALA A 506 14.82 -56.69 -11.88
N SER A 507 15.78 -57.59 -11.87
CA SER A 507 16.43 -58.07 -13.09
C SER A 507 16.49 -59.59 -13.08
N GLY A 508 16.55 -60.17 -14.28
CA GLY A 508 16.68 -61.60 -14.48
C GLY A 508 17.51 -61.89 -15.73
N ARG A 509 17.63 -63.16 -16.06
CA ARG A 509 18.47 -63.61 -17.18
C ARG A 509 17.93 -63.23 -18.57
N ASN A 510 16.67 -62.80 -18.63
CA ASN A 510 15.97 -62.43 -19.87
C ASN A 510 15.14 -61.14 -19.71
N PHE A 511 15.33 -60.35 -18.65
CA PHE A 511 14.53 -59.14 -18.42
C PHE A 511 15.21 -58.10 -17.53
N ILE A 512 14.79 -56.84 -17.70
CA ILE A 512 14.96 -55.76 -16.73
C ILE A 512 13.61 -55.14 -16.39
N GLU A 513 13.40 -54.90 -15.12
CA GLU A 513 12.32 -54.07 -14.61
C GLU A 513 12.91 -52.82 -13.97
N VAL A 514 12.43 -51.67 -14.40
CA VAL A 514 12.89 -50.36 -13.95
C VAL A 514 11.74 -49.67 -13.23
N ALA A 515 12.02 -49.07 -12.08
CA ALA A 515 11.12 -48.14 -11.42
C ALA A 515 11.63 -46.72 -11.66
N GLY A 516 10.96 -45.96 -12.53
CA GLY A 516 11.27 -44.55 -12.84
C GLY A 516 10.25 -43.62 -12.21
N THR A 517 10.72 -42.55 -11.58
CA THR A 517 9.88 -41.50 -10.95
C THR A 517 10.23 -40.16 -11.56
N LEU A 518 9.30 -39.59 -12.32
CA LEU A 518 9.40 -38.25 -12.88
C LEU A 518 9.11 -37.21 -11.80
N HIS A 519 9.94 -36.18 -11.68
CA HIS A 519 9.75 -35.06 -10.74
C HIS A 519 9.53 -33.74 -11.51
N ASN A 520 8.56 -32.95 -11.06
CA ASN A 520 8.41 -31.53 -11.35
C ASN A 520 8.64 -30.75 -10.04
N ARG A 521 9.74 -30.02 -9.99
CA ARG A 521 10.11 -29.09 -8.92
C ARG A 521 10.25 -27.66 -9.46
N SER A 522 9.52 -27.32 -10.51
CA SER A 522 9.59 -25.99 -11.11
C SER A 522 9.40 -24.85 -10.09
N ALA A 523 10.10 -23.74 -10.33
CA ALA A 523 10.01 -22.52 -9.54
C ALA A 523 10.41 -21.24 -10.30
N TRP A 524 10.81 -21.32 -11.58
CA TRP A 524 11.10 -20.13 -12.42
C TRP A 524 10.24 -20.04 -13.70
N PRO A 525 8.93 -19.76 -13.58
CA PRO A 525 8.12 -19.87 -12.37
C PRO A 525 7.68 -21.32 -12.11
N ALA A 526 7.06 -21.56 -10.95
CA ALA A 526 6.35 -22.81 -10.66
C ALA A 526 5.23 -23.03 -11.68
N ARG A 527 5.02 -24.27 -12.12
CA ARG A 527 4.08 -24.58 -13.21
C ARG A 527 3.47 -25.96 -13.10
N ASN A 528 2.23 -26.04 -13.57
CA ASN A 528 1.49 -27.29 -13.71
C ASN A 528 1.61 -27.81 -15.15
N ASP A 529 2.34 -28.91 -15.32
CA ASP A 529 2.49 -29.56 -16.62
C ASP A 529 1.59 -30.79 -16.72
N THR A 530 0.99 -30.98 -17.89
CA THR A 530 0.06 -32.09 -18.18
C THR A 530 0.47 -32.92 -19.39
N ASN A 531 1.65 -32.68 -19.96
CA ASN A 531 2.14 -33.33 -21.19
C ASN A 531 3.64 -33.68 -21.08
N LEU A 532 4.04 -34.17 -19.91
CA LEU A 532 5.41 -34.62 -19.68
C LEU A 532 5.61 -36.08 -20.13
N SER A 533 6.82 -36.41 -20.58
CA SER A 533 7.26 -37.79 -20.80
C SER A 533 8.72 -37.97 -20.43
N TYR A 534 9.18 -39.21 -20.28
CA TYR A 534 10.60 -39.52 -20.21
C TYR A 534 10.94 -40.76 -21.05
N ARG A 535 12.21 -40.87 -21.47
CA ARG A 535 12.67 -41.99 -22.30
C ARG A 535 13.73 -42.82 -21.58
N TYR A 536 13.60 -44.15 -21.66
CA TYR A 536 14.61 -45.10 -21.18
C TYR A 536 15.15 -45.89 -22.37
N PHE A 537 16.45 -45.73 -22.62
CA PHE A 537 17.15 -46.26 -23.78
C PHE A 537 17.87 -47.57 -23.45
N VAL A 538 17.75 -48.54 -24.35
CA VAL A 538 18.37 -49.87 -24.28
C VAL A 538 19.10 -50.21 -25.58
N ASP A 539 20.20 -50.94 -25.46
CA ASP A 539 20.98 -51.52 -26.56
C ASP A 539 20.61 -53.01 -26.63
N LEU A 540 20.04 -53.45 -27.75
CA LEU A 540 19.59 -54.83 -27.96
C LEU A 540 20.58 -55.65 -28.80
N SER A 541 21.82 -55.20 -28.99
CA SER A 541 22.80 -55.86 -29.85
C SER A 541 23.06 -57.32 -29.48
N GLU A 542 23.01 -57.67 -28.19
CA GLU A 542 23.12 -59.03 -27.69
C GLU A 542 21.90 -59.90 -28.04
N ILE A 543 20.69 -59.31 -28.10
CA ILE A 543 19.46 -59.96 -28.55
C ILE A 543 19.55 -60.30 -30.04
N TYR A 544 20.00 -59.34 -30.86
CA TYR A 544 20.22 -59.54 -32.28
C TYR A 544 21.33 -60.57 -32.56
N ALA A 545 22.43 -60.55 -31.79
CA ALA A 545 23.51 -61.53 -31.92
C ALA A 545 23.06 -62.98 -31.59
N ALA A 546 22.04 -63.13 -30.73
CA ALA A 546 21.42 -64.40 -30.40
C ALA A 546 20.38 -64.89 -31.43
N GLY A 547 20.12 -64.10 -32.49
CA GLY A 547 19.18 -64.46 -33.56
C GLY A 547 17.73 -64.02 -33.31
N TYR A 548 17.48 -63.23 -32.27
CA TYR A 548 16.19 -62.62 -31.97
C TYR A 548 16.12 -61.20 -32.56
N THR A 549 14.95 -60.56 -32.43
CA THR A 549 14.71 -59.18 -32.87
C THR A 549 13.99 -58.39 -31.78
N VAL A 550 13.83 -57.08 -31.97
CA VAL A 550 13.03 -56.25 -31.05
C VAL A 550 11.58 -56.72 -30.92
N ALA A 551 11.03 -57.40 -31.94
CA ALA A 551 9.67 -57.95 -31.89
C ALA A 551 9.53 -59.09 -30.87
N ASP A 552 10.63 -59.71 -30.47
CA ASP A 552 10.69 -60.75 -29.44
C ASP A 552 10.85 -60.19 -28.02
N VAL A 553 10.94 -58.85 -27.87
CA VAL A 553 11.04 -58.16 -26.58
C VAL A 553 9.69 -57.53 -26.24
N SER A 554 9.02 -58.07 -25.22
CA SER A 554 7.77 -57.53 -24.70
C SER A 554 8.00 -56.48 -23.62
N ALA A 555 7.18 -55.42 -23.62
CA ALA A 555 7.12 -54.42 -22.56
C ALA A 555 5.81 -54.57 -21.76
N ARG A 556 5.91 -54.58 -20.44
CA ARG A 556 4.74 -54.61 -19.54
C ARG A 556 4.94 -53.69 -18.35
N THR A 557 3.85 -53.27 -17.72
CA THR A 557 3.88 -52.52 -16.46
C THR A 557 3.23 -53.32 -15.33
N ALA A 558 3.82 -53.24 -14.14
CA ALA A 558 3.22 -53.76 -12.91
C ALA A 558 2.61 -52.64 -12.05
N TYR A 559 3.03 -51.39 -12.27
CA TYR A 559 2.57 -50.20 -11.56
C TYR A 559 2.76 -48.97 -12.46
N ASN A 560 1.70 -48.19 -12.69
CA ASN A 560 1.72 -47.06 -13.62
C ASN A 560 0.88 -45.90 -13.07
N GLN A 561 1.50 -44.74 -12.84
CA GLN A 561 0.82 -43.47 -12.52
C GLN A 561 0.83 -42.47 -13.69
N GLY A 562 1.32 -42.87 -14.86
CA GLY A 562 1.26 -42.12 -16.11
C GLY A 562 0.04 -42.49 -16.96
N SER A 563 -0.06 -41.89 -18.14
CA SER A 563 -1.12 -42.18 -19.12
C SER A 563 -0.83 -43.46 -19.91
N GLY A 564 0.45 -43.83 -20.05
CA GLY A 564 0.86 -45.03 -20.78
C GLY A 564 2.35 -45.09 -21.03
N PHE A 565 2.75 -46.05 -21.85
CA PHE A 565 4.07 -46.09 -22.44
C PHE A 565 3.99 -46.59 -23.89
N SER A 566 4.95 -46.20 -24.72
CA SER A 566 5.15 -46.75 -26.07
C SER A 566 6.39 -47.62 -26.11
N TRP A 567 6.28 -48.81 -26.72
CA TRP A 567 7.39 -49.71 -27.00
C TRP A 567 7.04 -50.64 -28.18
N PRO A 568 8.01 -51.01 -29.03
CA PRO A 568 9.35 -50.44 -29.11
C PRO A 568 9.36 -49.13 -29.89
N ASN A 569 10.10 -48.12 -29.42
CA ASN A 569 10.45 -46.98 -30.25
C ASN A 569 11.91 -47.13 -30.70
N VAL A 570 12.17 -46.84 -31.97
CA VAL A 570 13.52 -46.89 -32.54
C VAL A 570 14.23 -45.60 -32.18
N TYR A 571 15.39 -45.69 -31.52
CA TYR A 571 16.31 -44.56 -31.42
C TYR A 571 17.34 -44.65 -32.55
N ASP A 572 18.06 -45.76 -32.64
CA ASP A 572 19.07 -46.04 -33.66
C ASP A 572 19.04 -47.52 -34.07
N ALA A 573 18.41 -47.82 -35.21
CA ALA A 573 18.16 -49.20 -35.61
C ALA A 573 19.45 -49.99 -35.88
N ALA A 574 20.51 -49.36 -36.40
CA ALA A 574 21.70 -50.10 -36.85
C ALA A 574 22.72 -50.36 -35.73
N ASN A 575 22.65 -49.62 -34.61
CA ASN A 575 23.33 -49.94 -33.36
C ASN A 575 22.38 -50.71 -32.42
N HIS A 576 21.17 -51.01 -32.87
CA HIS A 576 20.14 -51.70 -32.11
C HIS A 576 19.74 -50.96 -30.81
N ILE A 577 19.76 -49.63 -30.83
CA ILE A 577 19.32 -48.80 -29.71
C ILE A 577 17.83 -48.49 -29.86
N TYR A 578 17.06 -48.86 -28.85
CA TYR A 578 15.63 -48.64 -28.76
C TYR A 578 15.31 -47.89 -27.47
N TYR A 579 14.08 -47.41 -27.36
CA TYR A 579 13.62 -46.83 -26.11
C TYR A 579 12.15 -47.11 -25.82
N ILE A 580 11.85 -47.14 -24.54
CA ILE A 580 10.49 -47.00 -24.04
C ILE A 580 10.25 -45.54 -23.70
N GLU A 581 9.14 -44.98 -24.18
CA GLU A 581 8.67 -43.66 -23.75
C GLU A 581 7.58 -43.84 -22.71
N VAL A 582 7.78 -43.28 -21.53
CA VAL A 582 6.77 -43.25 -20.47
C VAL A 582 6.07 -41.89 -20.51
N GLN A 583 4.76 -41.92 -20.67
CA GLN A 583 3.94 -40.74 -20.99
C GLN A 583 3.04 -40.36 -19.81
N PHE A 584 2.85 -39.05 -19.62
CA PHE A 584 1.99 -38.46 -18.59
C PHE A 584 0.97 -37.48 -19.19
N ASP A 585 0.56 -37.69 -20.44
CA ASP A 585 -0.46 -36.86 -21.10
C ASP A 585 -1.78 -36.84 -20.32
N GLY A 586 -2.28 -35.64 -20.04
CA GLY A 586 -3.45 -35.40 -19.20
C GLY A 586 -3.22 -35.61 -17.69
N VAL A 587 -2.02 -36.00 -17.25
CA VAL A 587 -1.68 -36.17 -15.84
C VAL A 587 -1.02 -34.91 -15.30
N ALA A 588 -1.70 -34.20 -14.40
CA ALA A 588 -1.13 -33.03 -13.74
C ALA A 588 0.07 -33.42 -12.84
N ILE A 589 1.22 -32.81 -13.11
CA ILE A 589 2.43 -32.92 -12.30
C ILE A 589 2.90 -31.49 -12.03
N TYR A 590 2.86 -31.09 -10.76
CA TYR A 590 3.11 -29.72 -10.34
C TYR A 590 3.74 -29.66 -8.93
N PRO A 591 4.53 -28.62 -8.61
CA PRO A 591 5.26 -28.49 -7.36
C PRO A 591 4.33 -28.06 -6.20
N GLY A 592 3.41 -28.92 -5.79
CA GLY A 592 2.39 -28.59 -4.78
C GLY A 592 2.04 -29.71 -3.82
N GLY A 593 2.93 -30.69 -3.63
CA GLY A 593 2.70 -31.81 -2.72
C GLY A 593 3.50 -33.04 -3.08
N GLN A 594 3.65 -33.97 -2.13
CA GLN A 594 4.47 -35.17 -2.31
C GLN A 594 4.04 -36.05 -3.48
N SER A 595 2.75 -36.26 -3.65
CA SER A 595 2.22 -37.04 -4.78
C SER A 595 1.93 -36.17 -6.01
N ALA A 596 1.77 -34.85 -5.84
CA ALA A 596 1.54 -33.92 -6.94
C ALA A 596 2.82 -33.69 -7.76
N SER A 597 3.95 -33.47 -7.09
CA SER A 597 5.24 -33.13 -7.69
C SER A 597 5.95 -34.27 -8.41
N LYS A 598 5.44 -35.51 -8.31
CA LYS A 598 6.07 -36.65 -8.96
C LYS A 598 5.10 -37.77 -9.31
N LYS A 599 5.47 -38.57 -10.30
CA LYS A 599 4.73 -39.76 -10.72
C LYS A 599 5.69 -40.89 -11.04
N GLN A 600 5.38 -42.09 -10.55
CA GLN A 600 6.19 -43.29 -10.77
C GLN A 600 5.54 -44.24 -11.77
N VAL A 601 6.37 -44.82 -12.63
CA VAL A 601 6.01 -45.93 -13.51
C VAL A 601 7.07 -47.02 -13.37
N GLN A 602 6.59 -48.25 -13.18
CA GLN A 602 7.39 -49.46 -13.23
C GLN A 602 7.11 -50.15 -14.55
N PHE A 603 8.13 -50.30 -15.37
CA PHE A 603 8.04 -51.03 -16.64
C PHE A 603 9.08 -52.14 -16.68
N ARG A 604 8.76 -53.22 -17.36
CA ARG A 604 9.64 -54.36 -17.58
C ARG A 604 9.75 -54.63 -19.07
N LEU A 605 10.99 -54.72 -19.55
CA LEU A 605 11.33 -55.27 -20.86
C LEU A 605 11.76 -56.72 -20.67
N THR A 606 11.18 -57.65 -21.44
CA THR A 606 11.43 -59.09 -21.33
C THR A 606 11.65 -59.67 -22.71
N LEU A 607 12.75 -60.39 -22.91
CA LEU A 607 12.88 -61.28 -24.06
C LEU A 607 11.93 -62.47 -23.86
N ASP A 608 11.01 -62.68 -24.79
CA ASP A 608 10.00 -63.74 -24.78
C ASP A 608 10.61 -65.11 -25.18
N SER A 609 11.72 -65.46 -24.55
CA SER A 609 12.47 -66.70 -24.69
C SER A 609 13.01 -67.17 -23.32
N THR A 610 13.37 -68.45 -23.23
CA THR A 610 14.07 -69.03 -22.07
C THR A 610 15.59 -68.88 -22.16
N ASP A 611 16.11 -68.31 -23.24
CA ASP A 611 17.54 -68.09 -23.44
C ASP A 611 18.09 -66.98 -22.53
N ASN A 612 19.30 -67.17 -22.03
CA ASN A 612 19.95 -66.27 -21.07
C ASN A 612 20.87 -65.29 -21.80
N VAL A 613 20.30 -64.44 -22.65
CA VAL A 613 21.08 -63.54 -23.52
C VAL A 613 20.93 -62.05 -23.19
N TRP A 614 20.03 -61.68 -22.28
CA TRP A 614 19.79 -60.28 -21.90
C TRP A 614 20.99 -59.67 -21.17
N ASP A 615 21.47 -58.51 -21.63
CA ASP A 615 22.51 -57.70 -20.99
C ASP A 615 21.96 -56.30 -20.67
N ASN A 616 22.25 -55.78 -19.49
CA ASN A 616 21.89 -54.40 -19.13
C ASN A 616 23.10 -53.47 -19.16
N SER A 617 24.31 -54.02 -19.18
CA SER A 617 25.53 -53.25 -18.94
C SER A 617 25.92 -52.32 -20.09
N ASN A 618 25.36 -52.56 -21.27
CA ASN A 618 25.45 -51.73 -22.49
C ASN A 618 24.30 -50.72 -22.62
N ASP A 619 23.23 -50.82 -21.83
CA ASP A 619 22.10 -49.89 -21.90
C ASP A 619 22.47 -48.50 -21.37
N PHE A 620 22.32 -47.47 -22.22
CA PHE A 620 22.64 -46.08 -21.85
C PHE A 620 21.91 -45.60 -20.59
N SER A 621 20.60 -45.86 -20.51
CA SER A 621 19.80 -45.47 -19.35
C SER A 621 20.03 -46.38 -18.14
N TYR A 622 20.48 -47.62 -18.33
CA TYR A 622 20.86 -48.49 -17.23
C TYR A 622 22.15 -48.02 -16.55
N ASP A 623 23.17 -47.60 -17.30
CA ASP A 623 24.43 -47.08 -16.71
C ASP A 623 24.16 -45.91 -15.74
N GLY A 624 23.15 -45.09 -16.05
CA GLY A 624 22.68 -44.02 -15.18
C GLY A 624 22.04 -44.47 -13.85
N ILE A 625 21.67 -45.74 -13.72
CA ILE A 625 20.96 -46.31 -12.56
C ILE A 625 21.59 -47.59 -11.99
N ALA A 626 22.67 -48.08 -12.61
CA ALA A 626 23.29 -49.39 -12.34
C ALA A 626 23.79 -49.54 -10.91
N SER A 627 24.19 -48.45 -10.28
CA SER A 627 24.63 -48.41 -8.89
C SER A 627 23.56 -48.84 -7.90
N GLY A 628 22.28 -48.81 -8.29
CA GLY A 628 21.15 -49.10 -7.43
C GLY A 628 21.05 -48.07 -6.31
N GLY A 629 20.10 -47.14 -6.42
CA GLY A 629 19.83 -46.19 -5.34
C GLY A 629 19.16 -46.86 -4.13
N GLY A 630 19.03 -46.10 -3.03
CA GLY A 630 18.15 -46.46 -1.93
C GLY A 630 16.68 -46.60 -2.37
N SER A 631 15.73 -46.56 -1.43
CA SER A 631 14.31 -46.83 -1.72
C SER A 631 13.72 -46.02 -2.89
N PHE A 632 14.27 -44.83 -3.19
CA PHE A 632 13.78 -43.88 -4.21
C PHE A 632 14.60 -43.85 -5.52
N GLY A 633 15.64 -44.67 -5.65
CA GLY A 633 16.52 -44.68 -6.81
C GLY A 633 17.54 -43.53 -6.83
N VAL A 634 18.25 -43.38 -7.95
CA VAL A 634 19.25 -42.32 -8.18
C VAL A 634 18.69 -41.30 -9.17
N LYS A 635 18.96 -40.01 -8.93
CA LYS A 635 18.71 -38.96 -9.92
C LYS A 635 19.71 -39.15 -11.07
N THR A 636 19.22 -39.15 -12.31
CA THR A 636 20.06 -39.38 -13.48
C THR A 636 19.65 -38.48 -14.63
N GLU A 637 20.64 -37.99 -15.37
CA GLU A 637 20.42 -37.24 -16.61
C GLU A 637 20.19 -38.19 -17.80
N ARG A 638 20.53 -39.47 -17.69
CA ARG A 638 20.44 -40.46 -18.78
C ARG A 638 19.04 -41.05 -19.00
N ILE A 639 18.06 -40.47 -18.33
CA ILE A 639 16.63 -40.69 -18.56
C ILE A 639 16.04 -39.29 -18.78
N PRO A 640 16.13 -38.75 -20.01
CA PRO A 640 15.75 -37.38 -20.31
C PRO A 640 14.24 -37.19 -20.22
N VAL A 641 13.83 -35.98 -19.82
CA VAL A 641 12.44 -35.55 -19.67
C VAL A 641 12.06 -34.66 -20.84
N TYR A 642 10.83 -34.81 -21.32
CA TYR A 642 10.26 -34.04 -22.41
C TYR A 642 8.96 -33.39 -21.98
N ARG A 643 8.64 -32.25 -22.60
CA ARG A 643 7.34 -31.58 -22.53
C ARG A 643 6.82 -31.40 -23.95
N GLY A 644 5.67 -31.99 -24.28
CA GLY A 644 5.09 -31.90 -25.62
C GLY A 644 6.04 -32.39 -26.73
N GLY A 645 6.94 -33.34 -26.41
CA GLY A 645 7.96 -33.86 -27.33
C GLY A 645 9.30 -33.13 -27.32
N SER A 646 9.40 -31.92 -26.76
CA SER A 646 10.66 -31.17 -26.64
C SER A 646 11.39 -31.52 -25.36
N ARG A 647 12.70 -31.78 -25.42
CA ARG A 647 13.52 -32.13 -24.25
C ARG A 647 13.62 -30.93 -23.30
N VAL A 648 13.30 -31.14 -22.03
CA VAL A 648 13.38 -30.12 -20.96
C VAL A 648 14.43 -30.43 -19.89
N ALA A 649 14.91 -31.68 -19.82
CA ALA A 649 16.00 -32.06 -18.93
C ALA A 649 16.69 -33.36 -19.38
N GLY A 650 17.92 -33.58 -18.90
CA GLY A 650 18.71 -34.77 -19.18
C GLY A 650 19.32 -34.81 -20.58
N ILE A 651 19.94 -35.95 -20.90
CA ILE A 651 20.69 -36.22 -22.12
C ILE A 651 20.23 -37.55 -22.74
N GLU A 652 20.42 -37.69 -24.05
CA GLU A 652 20.13 -38.92 -24.80
C GLU A 652 21.44 -39.68 -25.14
N PRO A 653 21.39 -40.97 -25.51
CA PRO A 653 22.58 -41.72 -25.91
C PRO A 653 23.32 -41.07 -27.08
N ALA A 654 24.65 -41.10 -27.03
CA ALA A 654 25.46 -40.87 -28.22
C ALA A 654 25.19 -42.00 -29.22
N GLY A 655 25.08 -41.68 -30.51
CA GLY A 655 24.68 -42.67 -31.52
C GLY A 655 23.17 -42.90 -31.57
N GLY A 656 22.38 -41.82 -31.63
CA GLY A 656 20.99 -41.90 -32.12
C GLY A 656 20.89 -42.10 -33.63
N CYS A 657 22.04 -42.10 -34.29
CA CYS A 657 22.21 -42.76 -35.56
C CYS A 657 23.55 -43.49 -35.64
N THR A 658 23.53 -44.56 -36.42
CA THR A 658 24.73 -45.23 -36.91
C THR A 658 25.34 -44.59 -38.13
N ALA A 659 24.49 -43.89 -38.89
CA ALA A 659 24.73 -43.19 -40.14
C ALA A 659 23.38 -42.69 -40.65
N GLY A 660 23.33 -41.46 -41.14
CA GLY A 660 22.14 -40.90 -41.74
C GLY A 660 21.03 -40.49 -40.77
N CYS A 661 21.35 -39.86 -39.63
CA CYS A 661 20.36 -39.07 -38.90
C CYS A 661 20.51 -37.62 -39.27
N PRO A 662 19.41 -36.92 -39.53
CA PRO A 662 19.50 -35.48 -39.61
C PRO A 662 19.92 -34.90 -38.26
N PRO A 663 20.72 -33.83 -38.24
CA PRO A 663 21.09 -33.15 -37.01
C PRO A 663 19.84 -32.57 -36.31
N THR A 664 19.96 -32.17 -35.05
CA THR A 664 18.91 -31.41 -34.35
C THR A 664 19.34 -29.95 -34.23
N ALA A 665 18.57 -29.05 -34.83
CA ALA A 665 18.73 -27.61 -34.66
C ALA A 665 17.94 -27.15 -33.42
N GLU A 666 18.52 -26.25 -32.62
CA GLU A 666 17.92 -25.75 -31.38
C GLU A 666 17.20 -24.42 -31.62
N ASP A 667 16.01 -24.26 -31.02
CA ASP A 667 15.33 -22.96 -30.98
C ASP A 667 16.14 -21.98 -30.11
N GLN A 668 16.26 -20.74 -30.56
CA GLN A 668 17.03 -19.71 -29.85
C GLN A 668 16.19 -18.45 -29.67
N SER A 669 16.43 -17.73 -28.58
CA SER A 669 15.89 -16.39 -28.39
C SER A 669 17.03 -15.41 -28.17
N VAL A 670 16.95 -14.25 -28.82
CA VAL A 670 17.97 -13.19 -28.71
C VAL A 670 17.29 -11.82 -28.64
N THR A 671 17.86 -10.93 -27.82
CA THR A 671 17.46 -9.51 -27.82
C THR A 671 18.45 -8.73 -28.68
N ALA A 672 17.94 -7.92 -29.61
CA ALA A 672 18.72 -7.07 -30.48
C ALA A 672 18.26 -5.62 -30.37
N TYR A 673 19.22 -4.70 -30.30
CA TYR A 673 18.93 -3.26 -30.32
C TYR A 673 19.00 -2.75 -31.75
N LEU A 674 18.00 -1.97 -32.16
CA LEU A 674 17.80 -1.57 -33.56
C LEU A 674 19.07 -1.04 -34.22
N GLY A 675 19.54 -1.68 -35.29
CA GLY A 675 20.73 -1.31 -36.08
C GLY A 675 22.09 -1.53 -35.39
N VAL A 676 22.13 -2.20 -34.23
CA VAL A 676 23.37 -2.74 -33.67
C VAL A 676 23.41 -4.22 -34.03
N PRO A 677 24.44 -4.69 -34.75
CA PRO A 677 24.58 -6.11 -35.04
C PRO A 677 24.70 -6.90 -33.73
N VAL A 678 23.91 -7.96 -33.61
CA VAL A 678 24.07 -8.95 -32.54
C VAL A 678 24.64 -10.22 -33.15
N ASP A 679 25.77 -10.66 -32.63
CA ASP A 679 26.37 -11.92 -33.03
C ASP A 679 25.56 -13.06 -32.43
N LEU A 680 25.19 -13.99 -33.29
CA LEU A 680 24.46 -15.19 -32.93
C LEU A 680 25.19 -16.41 -33.51
N THR A 681 25.35 -17.41 -32.66
CA THR A 681 25.88 -18.70 -33.07
C THR A 681 24.71 -19.67 -33.13
N LEU A 682 24.37 -20.12 -34.33
CA LEU A 682 23.38 -21.16 -34.53
C LEU A 682 23.85 -22.44 -33.86
N GLN A 683 22.95 -23.05 -33.09
CA GLN A 683 23.25 -24.28 -32.37
C GLN A 683 22.50 -25.44 -33.01
N ALA A 684 23.27 -26.46 -33.34
CA ALA A 684 22.76 -27.76 -33.67
C ALA A 684 23.72 -28.82 -33.17
N ALA A 685 23.15 -29.97 -32.81
CA ALA A 685 23.90 -31.15 -32.46
C ALA A 685 23.62 -32.23 -33.49
N ASP A 686 24.68 -32.80 -34.03
CA ASP A 686 24.58 -34.00 -34.84
C ASP A 686 25.01 -35.21 -34.02
N ARG A 687 24.27 -36.31 -34.14
CA ARG A 687 24.38 -37.45 -33.22
C ARG A 687 25.32 -38.54 -33.71
N ASP A 688 25.50 -38.66 -35.02
CA ASP A 688 26.30 -39.69 -35.70
C ASP A 688 27.44 -39.11 -36.55
N GLY A 689 27.50 -37.79 -36.63
CA GLY A 689 28.47 -37.08 -37.42
C GLY A 689 28.85 -35.73 -36.83
N SER A 690 29.18 -34.80 -37.71
CA SER A 690 29.36 -33.40 -37.40
C SER A 690 28.38 -32.58 -38.22
N VAL A 691 27.84 -31.54 -37.61
CA VAL A 691 27.15 -30.49 -38.34
C VAL A 691 28.15 -29.86 -39.31
N THR A 692 27.96 -30.06 -40.61
CA THR A 692 28.86 -29.55 -41.65
C THR A 692 28.39 -28.24 -42.23
N ALA A 693 27.09 -27.96 -42.18
CA ALA A 693 26.52 -26.71 -42.65
C ALA A 693 25.22 -26.36 -41.92
N TYR A 694 24.80 -25.12 -42.08
CA TYR A 694 23.48 -24.64 -41.66
C TYR A 694 22.85 -23.95 -42.86
N GLU A 695 21.55 -24.15 -43.04
CA GLU A 695 20.75 -23.55 -44.10
C GLU A 695 19.68 -22.65 -43.50
N ILE A 696 19.66 -21.40 -43.95
CA ILE A 696 18.63 -20.43 -43.58
C ILE A 696 17.40 -20.67 -44.45
N LEU A 697 16.29 -21.03 -43.80
CA LEU A 697 15.03 -21.41 -44.47
C LEU A 697 14.11 -20.23 -44.71
N SER A 698 14.12 -19.27 -43.78
CA SER A 698 13.51 -17.96 -43.96
C SER A 698 14.49 -16.91 -43.50
N VAL A 699 14.47 -15.74 -44.14
CA VAL A 699 15.19 -14.57 -43.66
C VAL A 699 14.33 -13.79 -42.68
N PRO A 700 14.94 -13.02 -41.76
CA PRO A 700 14.19 -12.10 -40.92
C PRO A 700 13.40 -11.09 -41.75
N SER A 701 12.27 -10.65 -41.24
CA SER A 701 11.35 -9.73 -41.92
C SER A 701 11.65 -8.26 -41.61
N ARG A 702 12.39 -7.99 -40.54
CA ARG A 702 12.72 -6.68 -40.00
C ARG A 702 14.22 -6.51 -39.74
N GLY A 703 15.06 -7.31 -40.36
CA GLY A 703 16.51 -7.18 -40.28
C GLY A 703 17.25 -8.05 -41.29
N GLU A 704 18.55 -7.86 -41.38
CA GLU A 704 19.43 -8.58 -42.31
C GLU A 704 20.39 -9.49 -41.54
N LEU A 705 20.58 -10.71 -42.06
CA LEU A 705 21.62 -11.62 -41.60
C LEU A 705 22.87 -11.43 -42.45
N SER A 706 24.02 -11.39 -41.79
CA SER A 706 25.33 -11.38 -42.43
C SER A 706 26.26 -12.41 -41.78
N GLY A 707 27.40 -12.70 -42.42
CA GLY A 707 28.32 -13.74 -41.99
C GLY A 707 27.99 -15.11 -42.61
N ASN A 708 28.62 -16.15 -42.08
CA ASN A 708 28.42 -17.52 -42.53
C ASN A 708 28.05 -18.37 -41.32
N ALA A 709 26.91 -19.07 -41.43
CA ALA A 709 26.47 -19.94 -40.39
C ALA A 709 27.53 -21.01 -40.04
N PRO A 710 27.67 -21.41 -38.75
CA PRO A 710 26.80 -21.08 -37.62
C PRO A 710 26.95 -19.65 -37.09
N ASN A 711 28.03 -18.94 -37.40
CA ASN A 711 28.31 -17.61 -36.84
C ASN A 711 27.72 -16.53 -37.75
N LEU A 712 26.52 -16.10 -37.39
CA LEU A 712 25.82 -15.05 -38.08
C LEU A 712 25.83 -13.78 -37.23
N SER A 713 25.68 -12.65 -37.89
CA SER A 713 25.41 -11.39 -37.24
C SER A 713 24.06 -10.90 -37.74
N TYR A 714 23.10 -10.78 -36.83
CA TYR A 714 21.79 -10.21 -37.14
C TYR A 714 21.85 -8.71 -36.92
N THR A 715 21.60 -7.95 -37.98
CA THR A 715 21.49 -6.50 -37.93
C THR A 715 20.01 -6.12 -38.11
N PRO A 716 19.33 -5.65 -37.05
CA PRO A 716 17.97 -5.17 -37.21
C PRO A 716 17.89 -4.02 -38.20
N GLY A 717 16.87 -4.04 -39.04
CA GLY A 717 16.49 -2.96 -39.95
C GLY A 717 15.27 -2.19 -39.43
N GLY A 718 15.08 -0.97 -39.94
CA GLY A 718 13.99 -0.10 -39.51
C GLY A 718 14.22 0.57 -38.14
N ASN A 719 13.20 1.30 -37.67
CA ASN A 719 13.33 2.27 -36.57
C ASN A 719 12.31 2.05 -35.44
N THR A 720 11.69 0.87 -35.34
CA THR A 720 10.62 0.59 -34.37
C THR A 720 10.87 -0.71 -33.61
N ALA A 721 10.59 -0.72 -32.31
CA ALA A 721 10.64 -1.92 -31.48
C ALA A 721 9.65 -3.02 -31.94
N GLY A 722 9.75 -4.22 -31.36
CA GLY A 722 8.81 -5.32 -31.56
C GLY A 722 9.51 -6.66 -31.72
N SER A 723 8.96 -7.58 -32.50
CA SER A 723 9.56 -8.89 -32.76
C SER A 723 10.01 -9.06 -34.20
N ASP A 724 10.99 -9.93 -34.40
CA ASP A 724 11.36 -10.51 -35.68
C ASP A 724 11.75 -11.98 -35.47
N ALA A 725 11.84 -12.76 -36.54
CA ALA A 725 12.27 -14.15 -36.45
C ALA A 725 12.79 -14.66 -37.79
N PHE A 726 13.65 -15.66 -37.73
CA PHE A 726 14.05 -16.43 -38.90
C PHE A 726 14.15 -17.91 -38.55
N MET A 727 13.96 -18.77 -39.55
CA MET A 727 14.07 -20.21 -39.39
C MET A 727 15.33 -20.71 -40.07
N PHE A 728 15.97 -21.70 -39.44
CA PHE A 728 17.11 -22.40 -40.02
C PHE A 728 16.97 -23.90 -39.82
N ARG A 729 17.80 -24.66 -40.54
CA ARG A 729 18.06 -26.07 -40.28
C ARG A 729 19.55 -26.35 -40.36
N ALA A 730 20.00 -27.41 -39.72
CA ALA A 730 21.38 -27.89 -39.81
C ALA A 730 21.51 -29.03 -40.82
N LEU A 731 22.71 -29.21 -41.37
CA LEU A 731 23.11 -30.33 -42.21
C LEU A 731 24.33 -31.03 -41.63
N ASP A 732 24.36 -32.34 -41.70
CA ASP A 732 25.47 -33.19 -41.23
C ASP A 732 26.46 -33.56 -42.36
N ASN A 733 27.47 -34.37 -42.05
CA ASN A 733 28.44 -34.89 -43.03
C ASN A 733 27.88 -35.98 -43.97
N ASP A 734 26.67 -36.44 -43.73
CA ASP A 734 25.96 -37.44 -44.53
C ASP A 734 24.96 -36.80 -45.51
N GLY A 735 24.77 -35.47 -45.41
CA GLY A 735 23.93 -34.66 -46.29
C GLY A 735 22.46 -34.61 -45.90
N LEU A 736 22.09 -34.99 -44.67
CA LEU A 736 20.71 -34.91 -44.19
C LEU A 736 20.44 -33.56 -43.51
N SER A 737 19.17 -33.27 -43.26
CA SER A 737 18.71 -31.95 -42.84
C SER A 737 17.79 -32.00 -41.62
N SER A 738 18.09 -31.23 -40.58
CA SER A 738 17.26 -31.15 -39.37
C SER A 738 15.83 -30.69 -39.66
N ALA A 739 14.93 -30.91 -38.69
CA ALA A 739 13.71 -30.10 -38.60
C ALA A 739 14.07 -28.60 -38.49
N ALA A 740 13.15 -27.73 -38.90
CA ALA A 740 13.36 -26.29 -38.79
C ALA A 740 13.35 -25.86 -37.33
N ALA A 741 14.36 -25.08 -36.94
CA ALA A 741 14.40 -24.37 -35.67
C ALA A 741 14.18 -22.87 -35.90
N THR A 742 13.62 -22.19 -34.90
CA THR A 742 13.29 -20.77 -34.93
C THR A 742 14.25 -19.98 -34.06
N VAL A 743 14.85 -18.94 -34.63
CA VAL A 743 15.48 -17.88 -33.85
C VAL A 743 14.46 -16.76 -33.68
N SER A 744 13.94 -16.61 -32.46
CA SER A 744 13.03 -15.52 -32.08
C SER A 744 13.84 -14.31 -31.62
N ILE A 745 13.59 -13.15 -32.22
CA ILE A 745 14.35 -11.93 -31.98
C ILE A 745 13.44 -10.87 -31.37
N SER A 746 13.79 -10.42 -30.17
CA SER A 746 13.15 -9.26 -29.53
C SER A 746 13.91 -7.99 -29.92
N LEU A 747 13.24 -7.08 -30.61
CA LEU A 747 13.78 -5.80 -31.07
C LEU A 747 13.48 -4.70 -30.06
N LYS A 748 14.53 -4.10 -29.51
CA LYS A 748 14.46 -2.95 -28.62
C LYS A 748 14.98 -1.68 -29.28
N GLU A 749 14.32 -0.57 -28.98
CA GLU A 749 14.85 0.77 -29.24
C GLU A 749 15.98 1.09 -28.26
N HIS A 750 16.83 2.04 -28.63
CA HIS A 750 17.89 2.51 -27.72
C HIS A 750 17.33 3.56 -26.77
N GLY A 751 17.37 3.26 -25.47
CA GLY A 751 17.07 4.24 -24.44
C GLY A 751 18.32 4.98 -23.98
N LEU A 752 18.26 6.31 -23.93
CA LEU A 752 19.22 7.15 -23.22
C LEU A 752 18.44 8.30 -22.59
N THR A 753 18.50 8.38 -21.26
CA THR A 753 17.81 9.42 -20.49
C THR A 753 18.82 10.14 -19.63
N LEU A 754 18.96 11.45 -19.87
CA LEU A 754 19.71 12.34 -18.99
C LEU A 754 18.79 12.73 -17.82
N SER A 755 19.21 12.43 -16.60
CA SER A 755 18.45 12.75 -15.38
C SER A 755 19.03 13.93 -14.60
N SER A 756 20.29 14.30 -14.84
CA SER A 756 20.92 15.47 -14.25
C SER A 756 22.08 15.95 -15.14
N PRO A 757 22.37 17.25 -15.23
CA PRO A 757 21.66 18.37 -14.58
C PRO A 757 20.32 18.71 -15.24
N ALA A 758 19.49 19.51 -14.56
CA ALA A 758 18.24 20.03 -15.11
C ALA A 758 18.52 21.06 -16.23
N ALA A 759 17.55 21.25 -17.12
CA ALA A 759 17.62 22.29 -18.16
C ALA A 759 17.74 23.67 -17.54
N ASP A 760 18.66 24.46 -18.12
CA ASP A 760 18.99 25.82 -17.72
C ASP A 760 19.54 25.95 -16.29
N ALA A 761 20.03 24.85 -15.72
CA ALA A 761 20.67 24.85 -14.41
C ALA A 761 21.91 25.75 -14.40
N GLN A 762 22.03 26.58 -13.35
CA GLN A 762 23.16 27.48 -13.17
C GLN A 762 24.20 26.90 -12.21
N PHE A 763 25.48 27.00 -12.56
CA PHE A 763 26.61 26.54 -11.74
C PHE A 763 27.62 27.66 -11.53
N ASP A 764 28.20 27.76 -10.34
CA ASP A 764 29.30 28.69 -10.12
C ASP A 764 30.58 28.16 -10.80
N VAL A 765 31.38 29.03 -11.43
CA VAL A 765 32.67 28.62 -12.03
C VAL A 765 33.56 27.92 -11.00
N GLY A 766 34.01 26.70 -11.35
CA GLY A 766 34.78 25.81 -10.46
C GLY A 766 33.93 24.87 -9.60
N GLN A 767 32.59 24.97 -9.64
CA GLN A 767 31.70 23.96 -9.09
C GLN A 767 31.67 22.73 -10.00
N PRO A 768 31.84 21.51 -9.47
CA PRO A 768 31.68 20.30 -10.27
C PRO A 768 30.24 20.14 -10.75
N VAL A 769 30.04 19.92 -12.06
CA VAL A 769 28.74 19.57 -12.64
C VAL A 769 28.64 18.06 -12.72
N THR A 770 27.65 17.48 -12.03
CA THR A 770 27.38 16.05 -12.06
C THR A 770 26.35 15.73 -13.13
N VAL A 771 26.76 14.93 -14.11
CA VAL A 771 25.92 14.43 -15.19
C VAL A 771 25.45 13.02 -14.82
N ARG A 772 24.14 12.84 -14.63
CA ARG A 772 23.52 11.54 -14.37
C ARG A 772 22.67 11.13 -15.55
N PHE A 773 22.73 9.85 -15.88
CA PHE A 773 21.96 9.27 -16.96
C PHE A 773 21.70 7.78 -16.73
N SER A 774 20.67 7.27 -17.38
CA SER A 774 20.38 5.84 -17.53
C SER A 774 20.38 5.47 -19.01
N LYS A 775 20.73 4.22 -19.32
CA LYS A 775 20.72 3.70 -20.70
C LYS A 775 20.07 2.31 -20.76
N ASP A 776 19.18 2.13 -21.73
CA ASP A 776 18.70 0.82 -22.17
C ASP A 776 19.34 0.54 -23.53
N SER A 777 20.65 0.26 -23.51
CA SER A 777 21.48 0.11 -24.70
C SER A 777 22.84 -0.53 -24.36
N PRO A 778 23.36 -1.42 -25.24
CA PRO A 778 24.70 -2.01 -25.08
C PRO A 778 25.81 -1.03 -25.47
N LEU A 779 25.49 0.07 -26.15
CA LEU A 779 26.47 1.07 -26.58
C LEU A 779 26.96 1.90 -25.38
N ASP A 780 28.23 2.28 -25.41
CA ASP A 780 28.81 3.22 -24.45
C ASP A 780 28.20 4.62 -24.62
N VAL A 781 28.28 5.45 -23.58
CA VAL A 781 27.79 6.83 -23.61
C VAL A 781 28.96 7.77 -23.83
N VAL A 782 28.80 8.67 -24.78
CA VAL A 782 29.75 9.73 -25.12
C VAL A 782 29.26 11.04 -24.54
N LEU A 783 30.09 11.71 -23.74
CA LEU A 783 29.83 13.06 -23.27
C LEU A 783 30.33 14.08 -24.29
N TRP A 784 29.50 15.07 -24.58
CA TRP A 784 29.79 16.22 -25.40
C TRP A 784 29.59 17.49 -24.57
N ILE A 785 30.54 18.41 -24.66
CA ILE A 785 30.45 19.74 -24.06
C ILE A 785 30.59 20.74 -25.20
N ASP A 786 29.58 21.57 -25.44
CA ASP A 786 29.53 22.56 -26.52
C ASP A 786 29.82 21.99 -27.92
N GLY A 787 29.34 20.77 -28.15
CA GLY A 787 29.57 20.02 -29.38
C GLY A 787 31.00 19.44 -29.50
N VAL A 788 31.83 19.55 -28.47
CA VAL A 788 33.15 18.92 -28.39
C VAL A 788 33.06 17.61 -27.60
N GLU A 789 33.45 16.51 -28.25
CA GLU A 789 33.53 15.19 -27.64
C GLU A 789 34.56 15.16 -26.50
N GLN A 790 34.13 14.75 -25.30
CA GLN A 790 34.99 14.58 -24.12
C GLN A 790 35.45 13.13 -23.94
N GLY A 791 34.76 12.19 -24.57
CA GLY A 791 35.04 10.75 -24.51
C GLY A 791 33.92 9.95 -23.85
N LEU A 792 34.22 8.68 -23.57
CA LEU A 792 33.29 7.73 -22.94
C LEU A 792 33.13 8.03 -21.45
N VAL A 793 31.90 7.97 -20.95
CA VAL A 793 31.56 8.24 -19.56
C VAL A 793 30.62 7.18 -18.98
N GLU A 794 30.71 6.97 -17.66
CA GLU A 794 29.75 6.23 -16.85
C GLU A 794 28.93 7.19 -15.98
N SER A 795 27.77 6.76 -15.51
CA SER A 795 26.89 7.58 -14.65
C SER A 795 27.16 7.25 -13.18
N PRO A 796 27.38 8.25 -12.29
CA PRO A 796 27.51 9.68 -12.58
C PRO A 796 28.86 10.06 -13.20
N ALA A 797 28.85 11.01 -14.14
CA ALA A 797 30.06 11.65 -14.67
C ALA A 797 30.22 13.05 -14.07
N THR A 798 31.44 13.47 -13.76
CA THR A 798 31.71 14.79 -13.15
C THR A 798 32.55 15.67 -14.08
N ILE A 799 32.11 16.91 -14.27
CA ILE A 799 32.80 17.94 -15.06
C ILE A 799 33.32 19.02 -14.11
N THR A 800 34.63 19.27 -14.06
CA THR A 800 35.24 20.16 -13.05
C THR A 800 35.77 21.50 -13.58
N ASP A 801 35.74 21.74 -14.89
CA ASP A 801 36.50 22.85 -15.50
C ASP A 801 35.72 23.56 -16.63
N LEU A 802 34.45 23.89 -16.39
CA LEU A 802 33.67 24.73 -17.31
C LEU A 802 33.99 26.22 -17.10
N ALA A 803 34.12 26.96 -18.21
CA ALA A 803 34.33 28.41 -18.17
C ALA A 803 33.03 29.15 -17.86
N VAL A 804 33.10 30.44 -17.56
CA VAL A 804 31.88 31.25 -17.42
C VAL A 804 31.19 31.40 -18.79
N GLY A 805 29.93 31.01 -18.89
CA GLY A 805 29.08 31.08 -20.08
C GLY A 805 28.01 29.98 -20.12
N ALA A 806 27.13 30.04 -21.12
CA ALA A 806 26.21 28.96 -21.42
C ALA A 806 26.97 27.77 -22.02
N HIS A 807 26.67 26.57 -21.54
CA HIS A 807 27.24 25.32 -22.00
C HIS A 807 26.15 24.34 -22.39
N THR A 808 26.33 23.66 -23.53
CA THR A 808 25.49 22.53 -23.92
C THR A 808 26.16 21.25 -23.47
N LEU A 809 25.59 20.57 -22.48
CA LEU A 809 25.96 19.20 -22.17
C LEU A 809 25.10 18.27 -23.01
N ALA A 810 25.72 17.36 -23.74
CA ALA A 810 24.99 16.34 -24.46
C ALA A 810 25.57 14.97 -24.20
N LEU A 811 24.69 13.98 -24.13
CA LEU A 811 25.02 12.58 -24.10
C LEU A 811 24.52 11.96 -25.38
N SER A 812 25.37 11.22 -26.08
CA SER A 812 24.94 10.36 -27.17
C SER A 812 25.40 8.95 -26.92
N LEU A 813 24.74 7.98 -27.55
CA LEU A 813 25.31 6.64 -27.64
C LEU A 813 26.46 6.62 -28.65
N ALA A 814 27.54 5.90 -28.33
CA ALA A 814 28.71 5.77 -29.19
C ALA A 814 28.33 5.26 -30.59
N GLY A 815 28.76 5.97 -31.63
CA GLY A 815 28.40 5.67 -33.03
C GLY A 815 26.95 6.02 -33.41
N ARG A 816 26.16 6.62 -32.51
CA ARG A 816 24.76 7.01 -32.72
C ARG A 816 24.46 8.42 -32.21
N PRO A 817 25.01 9.45 -32.87
CA PRO A 817 24.82 10.84 -32.45
C PRO A 817 23.36 11.32 -32.56
N THR A 818 22.47 10.59 -33.24
CA THR A 818 21.04 10.92 -33.31
C THR A 818 20.24 10.44 -32.09
N VAL A 819 20.76 9.49 -31.30
CA VAL A 819 20.18 9.11 -30.00
C VAL A 819 20.91 9.93 -28.96
N GLN A 820 20.47 11.17 -28.83
CA GLN A 820 21.13 12.18 -28.02
C GLN A 820 20.13 12.83 -27.07
N GLN A 821 20.55 12.98 -25.82
CA GLN A 821 19.93 13.87 -24.86
C GLN A 821 20.86 15.06 -24.70
N SER A 822 20.30 16.26 -24.62
CA SER A 822 21.09 17.46 -24.39
C SER A 822 20.40 18.37 -23.41
N VAL A 823 21.20 19.03 -22.59
CA VAL A 823 20.75 20.01 -21.64
C VAL A 823 21.62 21.25 -21.78
N GLN A 824 21.00 22.42 -21.79
CA GLN A 824 21.72 23.67 -21.62
C GLN A 824 21.92 23.90 -20.13
N ILE A 825 23.11 24.33 -19.75
CA ILE A 825 23.42 24.82 -18.41
C ILE A 825 24.12 26.17 -18.56
N GLU A 826 24.16 26.95 -17.49
CA GLU A 826 24.90 28.21 -17.48
C GLU A 826 25.92 28.20 -16.35
N VAL A 827 27.18 28.38 -16.68
CA VAL A 827 28.23 28.54 -15.67
C VAL A 827 28.45 30.03 -15.49
N VAL A 828 28.19 30.53 -14.30
CA VAL A 828 28.29 31.94 -13.99
C VAL A 828 29.56 32.22 -13.19
N ALA A 829 30.16 33.40 -13.39
CA ALA A 829 31.14 33.90 -12.42
C ALA A 829 30.45 33.93 -11.06
N PRO A 830 31.10 33.62 -9.92
CA PRO A 830 30.43 33.47 -8.65
C PRO A 830 29.78 34.80 -8.32
N GLN A 831 28.47 34.89 -8.55
CA GLN A 831 27.73 36.11 -8.29
C GLN A 831 27.17 35.98 -6.87
N PRO A 832 27.20 37.06 -6.09
CA PRO A 832 26.39 37.11 -4.89
C PRO A 832 24.93 36.89 -5.32
N ARG A 833 24.26 35.87 -4.80
CA ARG A 833 22.84 35.60 -5.11
C ARG A 833 22.05 35.40 -3.82
N VAL A 834 20.76 35.68 -3.91
CA VAL A 834 19.77 35.37 -2.89
C VAL A 834 18.72 34.47 -3.52
N GLN A 835 18.26 33.44 -2.82
CA GLN A 835 17.27 32.51 -3.33
C GLN A 835 16.24 32.15 -2.26
N PHE A 836 14.95 32.14 -2.62
CA PHE A 836 13.89 31.62 -1.77
C PHE A 836 14.08 30.12 -1.55
N THR A 837 14.02 29.69 -0.29
CA THR A 837 13.95 28.27 0.09
C THR A 837 12.55 27.87 0.57
N ALA A 838 11.70 28.85 0.90
CA ALA A 838 10.26 28.71 1.08
C ALA A 838 9.60 30.11 1.08
N PRO A 839 8.32 30.27 0.70
CA PRO A 839 7.50 29.30 -0.03
C PRO A 839 8.05 29.10 -1.46
N GLN A 840 7.60 28.04 -2.15
CA GLN A 840 7.99 27.80 -3.55
C GLN A 840 7.15 28.68 -4.49
N ASP A 841 7.65 28.97 -5.69
CA ASP A 841 6.88 29.69 -6.71
C ASP A 841 5.56 28.96 -7.04
N GLY A 842 4.48 29.72 -7.16
CA GLY A 842 3.13 29.19 -7.36
C GLY A 842 2.44 28.65 -6.10
N THR A 843 3.03 28.82 -4.91
CA THR A 843 2.38 28.40 -3.65
C THR A 843 1.00 29.05 -3.51
N VAL A 844 -0.04 28.22 -3.32
CA VAL A 844 -1.41 28.67 -3.08
C VAL A 844 -1.74 28.53 -1.59
N ILE A 845 -2.09 29.64 -0.96
CA ILE A 845 -2.51 29.74 0.43
C ILE A 845 -4.02 29.96 0.43
N ASN A 846 -4.77 28.98 0.93
CA ASN A 846 -6.23 29.05 1.08
C ASN A 846 -6.59 29.09 2.58
N LYS A 847 -6.82 30.27 3.18
CA LYS A 847 -7.36 30.35 4.56
C LYS A 847 -7.77 31.76 5.03
N LEU A 848 -8.69 31.77 6.01
CA LEU A 848 -9.40 32.92 6.59
C LEU A 848 -8.75 33.57 7.83
N GLU A 849 -7.57 33.14 8.32
CA GLU A 849 -7.03 33.64 9.61
C GLU A 849 -5.75 34.47 9.56
N THR A 850 -4.84 34.30 8.59
CA THR A 850 -3.70 35.20 8.43
C THR A 850 -3.34 35.43 6.97
N SER A 851 -3.23 36.69 6.59
CA SER A 851 -2.69 37.11 5.31
C SER A 851 -1.16 37.09 5.35
N GLN A 852 -0.53 36.05 5.88
CA GLN A 852 0.92 36.03 6.14
C GLN A 852 1.57 34.76 5.59
N VAL A 853 2.77 34.89 5.03
CA VAL A 853 3.60 33.77 4.60
C VAL A 853 5.00 33.86 5.18
N LEU A 854 5.56 32.70 5.55
CA LEU A 854 6.93 32.60 5.99
C LEU A 854 7.86 32.50 4.79
N VAL A 855 8.65 33.54 4.58
CA VAL A 855 9.72 33.57 3.60
C VAL A 855 11.02 33.08 4.24
N ARG A 856 11.58 32.01 3.70
CA ARG A 856 12.95 31.55 3.94
C ARG A 856 13.76 31.80 2.69
N PHE A 857 15.01 32.19 2.90
CA PHE A 857 15.97 32.35 1.83
C PHE A 857 17.38 32.06 2.28
N GLU A 858 18.27 31.85 1.33
CA GLU A 858 19.70 31.76 1.55
C GLU A 858 20.44 32.77 0.66
N THR A 859 21.65 33.14 1.10
CA THR A 859 22.56 33.99 0.33
C THR A 859 23.82 33.21 0.02
N VAL A 860 24.18 33.11 -1.25
CA VAL A 860 25.41 32.43 -1.69
C VAL A 860 26.45 33.47 -2.07
N ASN A 861 27.70 33.28 -1.60
CA ASN A 861 28.84 34.16 -1.86
C ASN A 861 28.58 35.64 -1.50
N HIS A 862 27.73 35.88 -0.49
CA HIS A 862 27.34 37.21 -0.03
C HIS A 862 27.05 37.21 1.47
N THR A 863 27.36 38.32 2.14
CA THR A 863 27.14 38.52 3.59
C THR A 863 26.47 39.87 3.91
N GLY A 864 26.05 40.61 2.87
CA GLY A 864 25.39 41.90 3.01
C GLY A 864 23.89 41.76 3.29
N ALA A 865 23.20 42.89 3.37
CA ALA A 865 21.77 42.91 3.69
C ALA A 865 20.92 42.46 2.50
N VAL A 866 19.87 41.67 2.76
CA VAL A 866 18.85 41.30 1.77
C VAL A 866 17.64 42.20 1.96
N LEU A 867 17.19 42.85 0.90
CA LEU A 867 15.95 43.62 0.83
C LEU A 867 14.82 42.71 0.36
N LEU A 868 13.62 42.87 0.90
CA LEU A 868 12.43 42.13 0.48
C LEU A 868 11.34 43.11 0.06
N SER A 869 10.65 42.81 -1.03
CA SER A 869 9.46 43.53 -1.45
C SER A 869 8.29 42.58 -1.76
N ASN A 870 7.05 43.06 -1.61
CA ASN A 870 5.85 42.36 -2.05
C ASN A 870 5.10 43.24 -3.05
N ASN A 871 4.82 42.74 -4.26
CA ASN A 871 4.15 43.47 -5.34
C ASN A 871 4.83 44.83 -5.64
N GLY A 872 6.16 44.88 -5.55
CA GLY A 872 6.97 46.09 -5.74
C GLY A 872 7.00 47.07 -4.57
N VAL A 873 6.34 46.76 -3.45
CA VAL A 873 6.41 47.56 -2.21
C VAL A 873 7.59 47.08 -1.35
N ASP A 874 8.56 47.96 -1.14
CA ASP A 874 9.74 47.69 -0.31
C ASP A 874 9.34 47.48 1.17
N LEU A 875 9.70 46.32 1.72
CA LEU A 875 9.50 45.91 3.12
C LEU A 875 10.78 46.07 3.96
N GLY A 876 11.88 46.52 3.35
CA GLY A 876 13.16 46.81 3.99
C GLY A 876 14.10 45.61 4.05
N ALA A 877 15.20 45.79 4.79
CA ALA A 877 16.21 44.76 4.98
C ALA A 877 15.72 43.66 5.94
N VAL A 878 15.88 42.41 5.54
CA VAL A 878 15.37 41.22 6.22
C VAL A 878 16.48 40.19 6.45
N THR A 879 16.25 39.29 7.41
CA THR A 879 17.07 38.08 7.62
C THR A 879 16.17 36.86 7.49
N SER A 880 16.68 35.78 6.93
CA SER A 880 15.93 34.52 6.83
C SER A 880 15.85 33.81 8.20
N PRO A 881 14.67 33.35 8.65
CA PRO A 881 13.36 33.51 8.03
C PRO A 881 12.67 34.85 8.35
N VAL A 882 11.77 35.31 7.48
CA VAL A 882 10.96 36.54 7.66
C VAL A 882 9.49 36.31 7.31
N VAL A 883 8.56 36.93 8.05
CA VAL A 883 7.12 36.84 7.79
C VAL A 883 6.69 38.02 6.92
N VAL A 884 5.97 37.74 5.83
CA VAL A 884 5.45 38.75 4.89
C VAL A 884 3.94 38.75 4.91
N ASN A 885 3.32 39.93 4.99
CA ASN A 885 1.89 40.07 4.76
C ASN A 885 1.59 40.00 3.26
N LEU A 886 0.71 39.08 2.89
CA LEU A 886 0.10 38.91 1.58
C LEU A 886 -1.19 39.72 1.45
N VAL A 887 -1.56 40.01 0.21
CA VAL A 887 -2.87 40.53 -0.18
C VAL A 887 -3.63 39.46 -0.96
N ASP A 888 -4.95 39.59 -1.06
CA ASP A 888 -5.77 38.66 -1.84
C ASP A 888 -5.34 38.62 -3.31
N GLY A 889 -5.27 37.41 -3.89
CA GLY A 889 -4.73 37.16 -5.22
C GLY A 889 -3.21 36.92 -5.24
N GLU A 890 -2.57 37.25 -6.36
CA GLU A 890 -1.14 37.03 -6.57
C GLU A 890 -0.27 38.03 -5.79
N ASN A 891 0.74 37.51 -5.09
CA ASN A 891 1.76 38.27 -4.39
C ASN A 891 3.12 37.94 -4.96
N GLN A 892 3.74 38.90 -5.64
CA GLN A 892 5.11 38.79 -6.13
C GLN A 892 6.08 39.21 -5.04
N LEU A 893 6.67 38.21 -4.37
CA LEU A 893 7.69 38.43 -3.36
C LEU A 893 9.05 38.47 -4.05
N THR A 894 9.78 39.58 -3.90
CA THR A 894 11.11 39.76 -4.49
C THR A 894 12.15 39.99 -3.40
N LEU A 895 13.13 39.10 -3.31
CA LEU A 895 14.36 39.30 -2.53
C LEU A 895 15.42 39.96 -3.41
N GLN A 896 16.22 40.87 -2.86
CA GLN A 896 17.27 41.57 -3.58
C GLN A 896 18.46 41.88 -2.66
N LEU A 897 19.69 41.67 -3.13
CA LEU A 897 20.87 42.06 -2.35
C LEU A 897 21.08 43.58 -2.38
N ALA A 898 21.24 44.21 -1.21
CA ALA A 898 21.26 45.68 -1.09
C ALA A 898 22.40 46.38 -1.84
N ASP A 899 23.56 45.73 -1.93
CA ASP A 899 24.79 46.17 -2.59
C ASP A 899 25.02 45.53 -3.96
N ALA A 900 24.14 44.61 -4.37
CA ALA A 900 24.11 44.01 -5.71
C ALA A 900 22.66 43.96 -6.22
N PRO A 901 22.06 45.09 -6.64
CA PRO A 901 20.65 45.16 -7.02
C PRO A 901 20.26 44.25 -8.20
N GLY A 902 21.23 43.77 -8.99
CA GLY A 902 20.97 42.78 -10.05
C GLY A 902 20.80 41.34 -9.54
N ALA A 903 21.14 41.07 -8.28
CA ALA A 903 20.99 39.77 -7.64
C ALA A 903 19.67 39.75 -6.84
N SER A 904 18.62 39.29 -7.49
CA SER A 904 17.29 39.17 -6.93
C SER A 904 16.64 37.84 -7.29
N ASP A 905 15.77 37.35 -6.43
CA ASP A 905 14.90 36.22 -6.70
C ASP A 905 13.45 36.65 -6.49
N THR A 906 12.53 36.16 -7.32
CA THR A 906 11.11 36.55 -7.26
C THR A 906 10.24 35.32 -7.39
N ILE A 907 9.28 35.18 -6.47
CA ILE A 907 8.27 34.12 -6.50
C ILE A 907 6.87 34.73 -6.45
N SER A 908 5.90 34.01 -6.99
CA SER A 908 4.48 34.31 -6.93
C SER A 908 3.81 33.43 -5.90
N VAL A 909 3.18 34.05 -4.89
CA VAL A 909 2.39 33.36 -3.87
C VAL A 909 0.94 33.80 -4.02
N TYR A 910 0.04 32.86 -4.23
CA TYR A 910 -1.38 33.13 -4.38
C TYR A 910 -2.06 33.01 -3.03
N LEU A 911 -2.67 34.08 -2.53
CA LEU A 911 -3.63 34.01 -1.44
C LEU A 911 -5.02 33.91 -2.07
N THR A 912 -5.75 32.82 -1.84
CA THR A 912 -7.16 32.72 -2.24
C THR A 912 -8.02 32.89 -1.00
N ILE A 913 -8.71 34.02 -0.91
CA ILE A 913 -9.82 34.16 0.04
C ILE A 913 -11.06 33.57 -0.65
N PRO A 914 -11.70 32.53 -0.09
CA PRO A 914 -12.89 31.96 -0.71
C PRO A 914 -13.99 33.03 -0.82
N ASP A 915 -14.71 33.01 -1.94
CA ASP A 915 -15.84 33.91 -2.16
C ASP A 915 -16.83 33.81 -0.99
N PRO A 916 -17.35 34.94 -0.49
CA PRO A 916 -18.28 34.91 0.63
C PRO A 916 -19.60 34.29 0.20
N GLU A 917 -20.07 33.30 0.97
CA GLU A 917 -21.34 32.59 0.76
C GLU A 917 -22.18 32.64 2.03
N LEU A 918 -23.50 32.71 1.88
CA LEU A 918 -24.45 32.63 2.99
C LEU A 918 -25.75 31.97 2.50
N ARG A 919 -26.12 30.85 3.10
CA ARG A 919 -27.34 30.11 2.77
C ARG A 919 -27.99 29.52 4.02
N ILE A 920 -29.29 29.75 4.21
CA ILE A 920 -30.06 29.04 5.25
C ILE A 920 -30.36 27.62 4.78
N THR A 921 -30.02 26.63 5.61
CA THR A 921 -30.24 25.20 5.34
C THR A 921 -31.46 24.64 6.07
N ALA A 922 -31.84 25.23 7.21
CA ALA A 922 -33.11 24.99 7.90
C ALA A 922 -33.50 26.22 8.74
N PRO A 923 -34.79 26.44 9.04
CA PRO A 923 -35.95 25.67 8.58
C PRO A 923 -36.26 25.90 7.09
N ALA A 924 -37.20 25.13 6.54
CA ALA A 924 -37.73 25.42 5.21
C ALA A 924 -38.58 26.69 5.25
N ASP A 925 -38.63 27.42 4.14
CA ASP A 925 -39.47 28.61 4.01
C ASP A 925 -40.94 28.26 4.23
N PHE A 926 -41.63 29.06 5.03
CA PHE A 926 -42.99 28.88 5.55
C PHE A 926 -43.23 27.66 6.46
N GLN A 927 -42.19 27.10 7.07
CA GLN A 927 -42.37 26.06 8.09
C GLN A 927 -43.14 26.61 9.31
N SER A 928 -44.13 25.86 9.78
CA SER A 928 -45.03 26.29 10.87
C SER A 928 -44.52 25.88 12.25
N TYR A 929 -44.66 26.78 13.22
CA TYR A 929 -44.31 26.57 14.64
C TYR A 929 -45.45 27.02 15.56
N PRO A 930 -45.80 26.29 16.63
CA PRO A 930 -46.72 26.77 17.66
C PRO A 930 -46.19 28.02 18.38
N LEU A 931 -47.10 28.91 18.78
CA LEU A 931 -46.76 30.09 19.60
C LEU A 931 -46.10 29.65 20.91
N GLY A 932 -44.86 30.08 21.13
CA GLY A 932 -44.05 29.77 22.31
C GLY A 932 -42.99 28.67 22.09
N GLU A 933 -42.91 28.06 20.91
CA GLU A 933 -41.83 27.15 20.53
C GLU A 933 -40.65 27.93 19.92
N ALA A 934 -39.42 27.52 20.26
CA ALA A 934 -38.21 28.13 19.72
C ALA A 934 -37.93 27.62 18.30
N VAL A 935 -37.47 28.50 17.41
CA VAL A 935 -37.09 28.18 16.03
C VAL A 935 -35.57 28.08 15.94
N THR A 936 -35.06 26.93 15.50
CA THR A 936 -33.62 26.75 15.23
C THR A 936 -33.34 26.97 13.74
N VAL A 937 -32.46 27.92 13.44
CA VAL A 937 -32.00 28.26 12.10
C VAL A 937 -30.58 27.72 11.91
N THR A 938 -30.38 26.85 10.93
CA THR A 938 -29.07 26.37 10.49
C THR A 938 -28.73 27.02 9.15
N PHE A 939 -27.46 27.33 8.93
CA PHE A 939 -27.01 28.02 7.73
C PHE A 939 -25.56 27.62 7.39
N ASP A 940 -25.25 27.60 6.10
CA ASP A 940 -23.90 27.50 5.58
C ASP A 940 -23.39 28.92 5.34
N ALA A 941 -22.20 29.24 5.83
CA ALA A 941 -21.57 30.53 5.63
C ALA A 941 -20.06 30.38 5.39
N ALA A 942 -19.54 31.10 4.40
CA ALA A 942 -18.11 31.19 4.08
C ALA A 942 -17.72 32.66 3.86
N GLY A 943 -16.47 33.05 4.13
CA GLY A 943 -16.00 34.42 3.88
C GLY A 943 -16.45 35.48 4.91
N GLY A 944 -16.88 35.08 6.11
CA GLY A 944 -17.21 35.98 7.22
C GLY A 944 -16.99 35.35 8.60
N ASP A 945 -17.00 36.17 9.66
CA ASP A 945 -16.70 35.75 11.04
C ASP A 945 -17.96 35.57 11.89
N ALA A 946 -19.08 36.16 11.45
CA ALA A 946 -20.36 36.04 12.15
C ALA A 946 -21.53 36.43 11.24
N VAL A 947 -22.75 36.10 11.64
CA VAL A 947 -23.99 36.57 11.02
C VAL A 947 -24.68 37.61 11.90
N ALA A 948 -25.05 38.74 11.33
CA ALA A 948 -26.01 39.66 11.94
C ALA A 948 -27.42 39.13 11.66
N VAL A 949 -28.23 39.02 12.71
CA VAL A 949 -29.56 38.41 12.64
C VAL A 949 -30.61 39.47 12.86
N ARG A 950 -31.64 39.47 12.03
CA ARG A 950 -32.86 40.27 12.22
C ARG A 950 -34.09 39.39 12.23
N LEU A 951 -35.03 39.69 13.11
CA LEU A 951 -36.36 39.07 13.16
C LEU A 951 -37.39 40.17 12.89
N ASN A 952 -38.16 40.04 11.83
CA ASN A 952 -39.16 41.04 11.40
C ASN A 952 -38.59 42.48 11.29
N GLY A 953 -37.30 42.59 10.92
CA GLY A 953 -36.56 43.85 10.85
C GLY A 953 -35.89 44.30 12.15
N ASP A 954 -36.23 43.71 13.30
CA ASP A 954 -35.59 44.00 14.59
C ASP A 954 -34.28 43.22 14.74
N SER A 955 -33.19 43.91 15.07
CA SER A 955 -31.87 43.29 15.24
C SER A 955 -31.82 42.42 16.50
N LEU A 956 -31.53 41.13 16.33
CA LEU A 956 -31.28 40.19 17.43
C LEU A 956 -29.81 40.15 17.86
N GLY A 957 -28.90 40.70 17.05
CA GLY A 957 -27.48 40.81 17.37
C GLY A 957 -26.58 40.08 16.37
N ARG A 958 -25.31 39.91 16.74
CA ARG A 958 -24.28 39.25 15.93
C ARG A 958 -23.94 37.90 16.56
N PHE A 959 -23.98 36.84 15.77
CA PHE A 959 -23.80 35.47 16.21
C PHE A 959 -22.67 34.79 15.42
N PRO A 960 -21.83 33.94 16.06
CA PRO A 960 -20.80 33.16 15.36
C PRO A 960 -21.37 32.31 14.23
N ILE A 961 -20.60 32.11 13.14
CA ILE A 961 -21.06 31.32 11.98
C ILE A 961 -21.01 29.80 12.20
N ASP A 962 -20.38 29.33 13.28
CA ASP A 962 -20.09 27.93 13.56
C ASP A 962 -21.16 27.23 14.43
N ALA A 963 -22.27 27.91 14.75
CA ALA A 963 -23.35 27.36 15.57
C ALA A 963 -24.74 27.67 14.98
N PRO A 964 -25.71 26.73 15.07
CA PRO A 964 -27.12 27.02 14.82
C PRO A 964 -27.65 28.14 15.70
N LEU A 965 -28.57 28.95 15.16
CA LEU A 965 -29.22 30.04 15.87
C LEU A 965 -30.58 29.60 16.41
N THR A 966 -30.80 29.69 17.72
CA THR A 966 -32.11 29.44 18.33
C THR A 966 -32.83 30.75 18.67
N ILE A 967 -34.03 30.95 18.11
CA ILE A 967 -34.88 32.12 18.36
C ILE A 967 -36.09 31.68 19.20
N SER A 968 -36.13 32.07 20.48
CA SER A 968 -37.21 31.73 21.41
C SER A 968 -38.16 32.88 21.73
N ASP A 969 -37.74 34.13 21.50
CA ASP A 969 -38.47 35.34 21.88
C ASP A 969 -38.70 36.25 20.66
N GLY A 970 -39.81 37.02 20.67
CA GLY A 970 -40.13 38.01 19.63
C GLY A 970 -40.89 37.46 18.41
N LEU A 971 -41.16 36.15 18.38
CA LEU A 971 -42.00 35.49 17.38
C LEU A 971 -43.50 35.77 17.61
N ASN A 972 -44.19 36.29 16.60
CA ASN A 972 -45.61 36.67 16.67
C ASN A 972 -46.49 35.73 15.85
N LEU A 973 -47.78 35.59 16.21
CA LEU A 973 -48.74 34.85 15.37
C LEU A 973 -48.76 35.37 13.92
N GLY A 974 -48.69 34.44 12.97
CA GLY A 974 -48.55 34.71 11.55
C GLY A 974 -47.12 34.52 11.03
N GLU A 975 -46.83 35.11 9.88
CA GLU A 975 -45.51 35.04 9.25
C GLU A 975 -44.46 35.86 10.03
N ASN A 976 -43.27 35.28 10.22
CA ASN A 976 -42.11 35.94 10.80
C ASN A 976 -40.92 35.78 9.85
N LEU A 977 -40.32 36.89 9.43
CA LEU A 977 -39.15 36.89 8.56
C LEU A 977 -37.86 36.90 9.39
N ILE A 978 -37.00 35.92 9.18
CA ILE A 978 -35.66 35.86 9.76
C ILE A 978 -34.66 36.18 8.66
N GLU A 979 -33.83 37.20 8.87
CA GLU A 979 -32.80 37.63 7.94
C GLU A 979 -31.42 37.46 8.59
N LEU A 980 -30.52 36.82 7.85
CA LEU A 980 -29.10 36.70 8.18
C LEU A 980 -28.31 37.59 7.22
N GLU A 981 -27.33 38.31 7.74
CA GLU A 981 -26.37 39.09 6.96
C GLU A 981 -24.96 38.66 7.38
N LEU A 982 -24.12 38.27 6.41
CA LEU A 982 -22.78 37.80 6.69
C LEU A 982 -21.85 38.98 7.00
N MET A 983 -21.11 38.88 8.10
CA MET A 983 -20.28 39.95 8.66
C MET A 983 -18.83 39.50 8.83
N THR A 984 -17.86 40.35 8.48
CA THR A 984 -16.42 40.20 8.78
C THR A 984 -16.01 41.06 9.99
N ALA A 985 -14.74 41.01 10.37
CA ALA A 985 -14.15 41.90 11.37
C ALA A 985 -14.24 43.39 10.97
N THR A 986 -14.33 43.69 9.67
CA THR A 986 -14.33 45.06 9.13
C THR A 986 -15.72 45.59 8.80
N GLY A 987 -16.75 44.75 8.71
CA GLY A 987 -18.13 45.19 8.47
C GLY A 987 -19.00 44.13 7.80
N SER A 988 -20.14 44.57 7.24
CA SER A 988 -21.00 43.70 6.43
C SER A 988 -20.33 43.32 5.10
N THR A 989 -20.53 42.08 4.66
CA THR A 989 -20.16 41.60 3.32
C THR A 989 -21.20 41.95 2.25
N GLY A 990 -22.41 42.36 2.66
CA GLY A 990 -23.56 42.55 1.78
C GLY A 990 -24.30 41.27 1.37
N LEU A 991 -23.80 40.09 1.73
CA LEU A 991 -24.51 38.83 1.53
C LEU A 991 -25.59 38.65 2.59
N THR A 992 -26.80 38.37 2.13
CA THR A 992 -27.96 38.12 2.98
C THR A 992 -28.65 36.82 2.59
N ALA A 993 -29.21 36.15 3.59
CA ALA A 993 -30.11 35.02 3.41
C ALA A 993 -31.31 35.22 4.32
N SER A 994 -32.49 34.81 3.88
CA SER A 994 -33.71 34.97 4.67
C SER A 994 -34.60 33.75 4.60
N VAL A 995 -35.34 33.49 5.68
CA VAL A 995 -36.36 32.45 5.77
C VAL A 995 -37.57 33.01 6.48
N THR A 996 -38.76 32.71 5.96
CA THR A 996 -40.04 33.03 6.62
C THR A 996 -40.49 31.80 7.39
N VAL A 997 -40.92 31.97 8.64
CA VAL A 997 -41.57 30.92 9.43
C VAL A 997 -42.97 31.35 9.83
N VAL A 998 -43.91 30.42 9.96
CA VAL A 998 -45.31 30.74 10.30
C VAL A 998 -45.60 30.31 11.73
N VAL A 999 -45.82 31.27 12.62
CA VAL A 999 -46.20 30.95 13.99
C VAL A 999 -47.71 30.85 14.10
N VAL A 1000 -48.20 29.67 14.44
CA VAL A 1000 -49.62 29.36 14.54
C VAL A 1000 -50.08 29.37 16.00
N PRO A 1001 -51.37 29.66 16.28
CA PRO A 1001 -51.92 29.47 17.62
C PRO A 1001 -51.67 28.03 18.10
N PRO A 1002 -51.41 27.81 19.41
CA PRO A 1002 -51.32 26.46 19.94
C PRO A 1002 -52.61 25.70 19.64
N ALA A 1003 -52.52 24.42 19.29
CA ALA A 1003 -53.67 23.57 18.98
C ALA A 1003 -54.71 23.67 20.11
N GLY A 1004 -55.93 24.11 19.77
CA GLY A 1004 -56.96 24.51 20.73
C GLY A 1004 -57.37 23.38 21.67
N GLY A 1005 -56.96 23.48 22.93
CA GLY A 1005 -57.48 22.66 24.02
C GLY A 1005 -57.82 23.51 25.24
N SER A 1006 -58.73 23.01 26.06
CA SER A 1006 -59.04 23.57 27.38
C SER A 1006 -58.62 22.59 28.47
N CYS A 1007 -58.16 23.15 29.59
CA CYS A 1007 -57.69 22.37 30.72
C CYS A 1007 -58.47 22.71 31.98
N ARG A 1008 -58.88 21.67 32.70
CA ARG A 1008 -59.66 21.80 33.93
C ARG A 1008 -59.00 21.08 35.08
N TYR A 1009 -58.76 21.81 36.16
CA TYR A 1009 -58.26 21.26 37.42
C TYR A 1009 -59.44 20.94 38.35
N VAL A 1010 -59.55 19.68 38.79
CA VAL A 1010 -60.72 19.17 39.52
C VAL A 1010 -60.28 18.47 40.80
N ILE A 1011 -60.58 19.06 41.96
CA ILE A 1011 -60.42 18.40 43.26
C ILE A 1011 -61.43 17.26 43.38
N GLN A 1012 -60.93 16.05 43.60
CA GLN A 1012 -61.74 14.83 43.73
C GLN A 1012 -62.08 14.52 45.18
N ASN A 1013 -61.12 14.69 46.09
CA ASN A 1013 -61.31 14.39 47.51
C ASN A 1013 -60.29 15.17 48.36
N VAL A 1014 -60.66 15.49 49.61
CA VAL A 1014 -59.81 16.22 50.56
C VAL A 1014 -59.94 15.60 51.95
N TRP A 1015 -58.82 15.47 52.66
CA TRP A 1015 -58.74 15.07 54.06
C TRP A 1015 -57.78 15.97 54.84
N ASN A 1016 -57.68 15.76 56.15
CA ASN A 1016 -57.01 16.65 57.10
C ASN A 1016 -55.59 17.12 56.71
N THR A 1017 -54.87 16.36 55.89
CA THR A 1017 -53.48 16.65 55.49
C THR A 1017 -53.23 16.60 53.98
N GLY A 1018 -54.21 16.28 53.14
CA GLY A 1018 -53.96 16.08 51.71
C GLY A 1018 -55.23 16.01 50.87
N PHE A 1019 -55.04 15.87 49.56
CA PHE A 1019 -56.12 15.84 48.58
C PHE A 1019 -55.76 14.96 47.39
N VAL A 1020 -56.76 14.61 46.59
CA VAL A 1020 -56.59 14.05 45.24
C VAL A 1020 -57.20 15.03 44.25
N ALA A 1021 -56.48 15.32 43.18
CA ALA A 1021 -56.92 16.17 42.08
C ALA A 1021 -56.74 15.46 40.74
N ASN A 1022 -57.60 15.79 39.80
CA ASN A 1022 -57.46 15.42 38.39
C ASN A 1022 -57.19 16.68 37.56
N VAL A 1023 -56.43 16.52 36.49
CA VAL A 1023 -56.34 17.48 35.40
C VAL A 1023 -56.94 16.84 34.16
N GLU A 1024 -57.94 17.51 33.62
CA GLU A 1024 -58.64 17.12 32.39
C GLU A 1024 -58.17 18.02 31.26
N ILE A 1025 -57.72 17.43 30.15
CA ILE A 1025 -57.27 18.14 28.95
C ILE A 1025 -58.24 17.75 27.83
N THR A 1026 -58.98 18.71 27.30
CA THR A 1026 -59.96 18.50 26.22
C THR A 1026 -59.46 19.15 24.95
N ASN A 1027 -59.46 18.41 23.84
CA ASN A 1027 -59.23 18.98 22.51
C ASN A 1027 -60.52 19.65 22.03
N ASP A 1028 -60.56 20.98 22.06
CA ASP A 1028 -61.68 21.79 21.60
C ASP A 1028 -61.54 22.19 20.11
N GLY A 1029 -60.43 21.82 19.47
CA GLY A 1029 -60.15 22.02 18.06
C GLY A 1029 -60.72 20.93 17.15
N ASP A 1030 -60.47 21.09 15.85
CA ASP A 1030 -60.90 20.20 14.77
C ASP A 1030 -59.79 19.27 14.24
N THR A 1031 -58.56 19.40 14.74
CA THR A 1031 -57.40 18.52 14.45
C THR A 1031 -56.94 17.75 15.68
N PRO A 1032 -56.43 16.51 15.54
CA PRO A 1032 -55.84 15.79 16.68
C PRO A 1032 -54.69 16.57 17.31
N ILE A 1033 -54.65 16.61 18.64
CA ILE A 1033 -53.48 17.08 19.40
C ILE A 1033 -52.50 15.90 19.47
N GLU A 1034 -51.29 16.08 18.92
CA GLU A 1034 -50.23 15.06 18.93
C GLU A 1034 -49.14 15.39 19.95
N GLY A 1035 -49.30 14.88 21.17
CA GLY A 1035 -48.47 15.20 22.32
C GLY A 1035 -49.02 16.40 23.09
N TRP A 1036 -48.84 16.39 24.41
CA TRP A 1036 -49.22 17.51 25.26
C TRP A 1036 -48.22 17.69 26.39
N ASN A 1037 -47.88 18.95 26.64
CA ASN A 1037 -47.13 19.38 27.81
C ASN A 1037 -47.85 20.57 28.45
N ILE A 1038 -48.06 20.47 29.76
CA ILE A 1038 -48.73 21.48 30.58
C ILE A 1038 -47.92 21.72 31.84
N HIS A 1039 -48.12 22.86 32.47
CA HIS A 1039 -47.50 23.19 33.74
C HIS A 1039 -48.42 24.04 34.60
N TRP A 1040 -48.17 24.01 35.91
CA TRP A 1040 -48.81 24.89 36.88
C TRP A 1040 -47.87 25.16 38.06
N THR A 1041 -48.21 26.14 38.89
CA THR A 1041 -47.40 26.48 40.07
C THR A 1041 -48.22 26.31 41.33
N PHE A 1042 -47.69 25.58 42.32
CA PHE A 1042 -48.21 25.64 43.69
C PHE A 1042 -47.45 26.68 44.50
N THR A 1043 -48.19 27.59 45.13
CA THR A 1043 -47.65 28.58 46.06
C THR A 1043 -47.60 28.05 47.50
N ARG A 1044 -48.41 27.04 47.83
CA ARG A 1044 -48.47 26.44 49.17
C ARG A 1044 -48.45 24.92 49.19
N ASP A 1045 -49.21 24.30 48.29
CA ASP A 1045 -49.41 22.85 48.32
C ASP A 1045 -48.25 22.12 47.62
N ARG A 1046 -48.16 20.80 47.79
CA ARG A 1046 -47.15 19.99 47.09
C ARG A 1046 -47.74 18.74 46.48
N LEU A 1047 -47.22 18.33 45.32
CA LEU A 1047 -47.53 17.05 44.69
C LEU A 1047 -46.71 15.94 45.36
N GLU A 1048 -47.34 14.81 45.68
CA GLU A 1048 -46.68 13.64 46.30
C GLU A 1048 -46.51 12.50 45.29
N HIS A 1049 -47.55 12.19 44.52
CA HIS A 1049 -47.51 11.11 43.54
C HIS A 1049 -48.56 11.35 42.46
N ALA A 1050 -48.23 11.06 41.20
CA ALA A 1050 -49.11 11.19 40.04
C ALA A 1050 -49.22 9.90 39.24
N TRP A 1051 -50.30 9.77 38.47
CA TRP A 1051 -50.55 8.67 37.54
C TRP A 1051 -51.10 9.20 36.22
N ASN A 1052 -50.89 8.43 35.14
CA ASN A 1052 -51.30 8.75 33.76
C ASN A 1052 -50.63 10.01 33.15
N ALA A 1053 -49.52 10.47 33.73
CA ALA A 1053 -48.66 11.53 33.20
C ALA A 1053 -47.21 11.31 33.67
N VAL A 1054 -46.25 11.83 32.91
CA VAL A 1054 -44.86 12.03 33.39
C VAL A 1054 -44.80 13.39 34.06
N ILE A 1055 -44.34 13.45 35.31
CA ILE A 1055 -44.25 14.69 36.09
C ILE A 1055 -42.79 15.03 36.34
N ASP A 1056 -42.46 16.32 36.20
CA ASP A 1056 -41.21 16.92 36.67
C ASP A 1056 -41.52 18.09 37.62
N GLY A 1057 -40.78 18.17 38.74
CA GLY A 1057 -40.98 19.14 39.81
C GLY A 1057 -41.67 18.61 41.08
N GLU A 1058 -41.36 19.25 42.21
CA GLU A 1058 -41.98 19.03 43.53
C GLU A 1058 -42.38 20.39 44.14
N GLY A 1059 -43.57 20.47 44.77
CA GLY A 1059 -44.10 21.73 45.29
C GLY A 1059 -43.62 22.08 46.72
N PRO A 1060 -43.76 23.35 47.16
CA PRO A 1060 -44.28 24.49 46.41
C PRO A 1060 -43.28 25.00 45.36
N GLY A 1061 -43.73 25.16 44.13
CA GLY A 1061 -42.92 25.40 42.94
C GLY A 1061 -43.67 25.09 41.65
N ARG A 1062 -42.99 25.24 40.50
CA ARG A 1062 -43.51 24.85 39.17
C ARG A 1062 -43.53 23.33 39.07
N ILE A 1063 -44.64 22.81 38.55
CA ILE A 1063 -44.85 21.40 38.22
C ILE A 1063 -45.11 21.34 36.72
N ASP A 1064 -44.32 20.53 36.01
CA ASP A 1064 -44.47 20.24 34.59
C ASP A 1064 -45.02 18.82 34.42
N ALA A 1065 -46.00 18.65 33.51
CA ALA A 1065 -46.65 17.38 33.24
C ALA A 1065 -46.73 17.13 31.73
N SER A 1066 -46.39 15.91 31.30
CA SER A 1066 -46.44 15.49 29.90
C SER A 1066 -47.09 14.12 29.71
N ASN A 1067 -47.51 13.86 28.48
CA ASN A 1067 -48.18 12.62 28.09
C ASN A 1067 -47.30 11.37 28.26
N LEU A 1068 -47.95 10.22 28.49
CA LEU A 1068 -47.40 8.90 28.23
C LEU A 1068 -47.71 8.49 26.79
N GLU A 1069 -47.08 7.42 26.28
CA GLU A 1069 -47.25 7.00 24.88
C GLU A 1069 -48.72 6.73 24.51
N TRP A 1070 -49.49 6.12 25.41
CA TRP A 1070 -50.88 5.72 25.14
C TRP A 1070 -51.91 6.87 25.22
N ASN A 1071 -51.58 8.01 25.83
CA ASN A 1071 -52.44 9.19 25.88
C ASN A 1071 -51.82 10.42 25.18
N ARG A 1072 -50.82 10.18 24.32
CA ARG A 1072 -50.16 11.20 23.51
C ARG A 1072 -51.12 11.90 22.55
N VAL A 1073 -52.01 11.15 21.90
CA VAL A 1073 -52.92 11.70 20.89
C VAL A 1073 -54.30 11.96 21.48
N ILE A 1074 -54.78 13.21 21.42
CA ILE A 1074 -56.13 13.61 21.83
C ILE A 1074 -56.93 13.98 20.57
N GLN A 1075 -57.88 13.14 20.17
CA GLN A 1075 -58.74 13.40 19.01
C GLN A 1075 -59.66 14.61 19.23
N PRO A 1076 -60.16 15.29 18.18
CA PRO A 1076 -61.16 16.36 18.31
C PRO A 1076 -62.35 15.96 19.21
N GLY A 1077 -62.65 16.77 20.23
CA GLY A 1077 -63.71 16.51 21.22
C GLY A 1077 -63.39 15.44 22.26
N GLN A 1078 -62.18 14.85 22.25
CA GLN A 1078 -61.73 13.90 23.26
C GLN A 1078 -61.14 14.61 24.47
N THR A 1079 -61.36 14.05 25.66
CA THR A 1079 -60.72 14.46 26.91
C THR A 1079 -59.80 13.37 27.41
N VAL A 1080 -58.56 13.72 27.77
CA VAL A 1080 -57.66 12.87 28.55
C VAL A 1080 -57.58 13.37 29.98
N VAL A 1081 -57.43 12.45 30.93
CA VAL A 1081 -57.42 12.77 32.36
C VAL A 1081 -56.24 12.08 33.03
N PHE A 1082 -55.45 12.87 33.75
CA PHE A 1082 -54.46 12.35 34.69
C PHE A 1082 -54.77 12.86 36.10
N GLY A 1083 -54.26 12.15 37.11
CA GLY A 1083 -54.55 12.48 38.50
C GLY A 1083 -53.32 12.42 39.37
N PHE A 1084 -53.40 13.07 40.51
CA PHE A 1084 -52.33 13.06 41.49
C PHE A 1084 -52.85 13.22 42.92
N LYS A 1085 -52.03 12.76 43.86
CA LYS A 1085 -52.18 12.98 45.30
C LYS A 1085 -51.32 14.17 45.70
N GLY A 1086 -51.95 15.16 46.35
CA GLY A 1086 -51.30 16.35 46.89
C GLY A 1086 -51.34 16.39 48.42
N VAL A 1087 -50.41 17.14 49.01
CA VAL A 1087 -50.36 17.44 50.44
C VAL A 1087 -50.67 18.92 50.64
N LEU A 1088 -51.56 19.21 51.59
CA LEU A 1088 -51.94 20.58 51.92
C LEU A 1088 -50.78 21.30 52.62
N GLY A 1089 -50.46 22.52 52.17
CA GLY A 1089 -49.49 23.39 52.85
C GLY A 1089 -49.95 23.85 54.24
N THR A 1090 -51.24 23.71 54.57
CA THR A 1090 -51.81 23.99 55.90
C THR A 1090 -52.81 22.88 56.30
N PRO A 1091 -52.62 22.17 57.43
CA PRO A 1091 -53.55 21.14 57.87
C PRO A 1091 -54.98 21.69 58.05
N ASN A 1092 -55.97 20.94 57.56
CA ASN A 1092 -57.39 21.34 57.48
C ASN A 1092 -57.70 22.59 56.62
N GLY A 1093 -56.78 23.02 55.75
CA GLY A 1093 -57.02 24.08 54.77
C GLY A 1093 -57.72 23.57 53.50
N GLU A 1094 -58.16 24.49 52.64
CA GLU A 1094 -58.64 24.16 51.29
C GLU A 1094 -57.46 23.93 50.32
N PRO A 1095 -57.53 22.94 49.42
CA PRO A 1095 -56.53 22.73 48.37
C PRO A 1095 -56.40 23.93 47.45
N GLU A 1096 -55.17 24.22 47.05
CA GLU A 1096 -54.86 25.20 46.02
C GLU A 1096 -55.40 24.73 44.65
N ILE A 1097 -56.11 25.63 43.97
CA ILE A 1097 -56.59 25.43 42.58
C ILE A 1097 -55.74 26.34 41.68
N PRO A 1098 -54.67 25.81 41.08
CA PRO A 1098 -53.79 26.59 40.24
C PRO A 1098 -54.39 26.80 38.85
N THR A 1099 -53.92 27.82 38.14
CA THR A 1099 -54.16 27.95 36.71
C THR A 1099 -53.22 27.00 35.97
N ILE A 1100 -53.78 26.19 35.07
CA ILE A 1100 -53.01 25.30 34.20
C ILE A 1100 -52.62 26.06 32.94
N GLN A 1101 -51.35 25.97 32.54
CA GLN A 1101 -50.78 26.63 31.36
C GLN A 1101 -50.05 25.59 30.50
N GLY A 1102 -49.79 25.88 29.23
CA GLY A 1102 -48.95 25.05 28.37
C GLY A 1102 -49.48 24.88 26.95
N SER A 1103 -48.83 23.99 26.20
CA SER A 1103 -49.01 23.78 24.75
C SER A 1103 -50.46 23.52 24.29
N VAL A 1104 -51.33 23.09 25.20
CA VAL A 1104 -52.72 22.70 24.94
C VAL A 1104 -53.75 23.36 25.86
N CYS A 1105 -53.32 24.24 26.76
CA CYS A 1105 -54.20 24.87 27.76
C CYS A 1105 -54.19 26.39 27.56
N GLN A 1106 -55.29 26.92 26.99
CA GLN A 1106 -55.48 28.37 26.83
C GLN A 1106 -55.87 29.09 28.12
#